data_AF-A0A9W5VXM0-F1
#
_entry.id   AF-A0A9W5VXM0-F1
#
_cell.length_a   1.000
_cell.length_b   1.000
_cell.length_c   1.000
_cell.angle_alpha   90.00
_cell.angle_beta   90.00
_cell.angle_gamma   90.00
#
_symmetry.space_group_name_H-M   'P 1'
#
loop_
_entity.id
_entity.type
_entity.pdbx_description
1 polymer ?
#
loop_
_entity_poly.entity_id
_entity_poly.type
_entity_poly.pdbx_seq_one_letter_code
_entity_poly.pdbx_strand_id
1 'polypeptide(L)'
;MKRLSRWSMAIVATFVLALSLVGGFAKQALADTTPVTSEAELLAAIAAAPADGSQSIVQVNADFTITAPVQVPANKNIRLTGSGTITSAMTGSNHFYMFKIASGGAVTLDGATIDGNNTAFAVENRGSFTLLRGVIKNGKAKPYPGNNGVVLTTGAGAKFVMAGGTIQDSTVDNALGGAVTVANGATGELRDGTIQNTTLTNQYSGSVLVKNADFTMTGGTITGGNASTINSSGGLMLYALDPNGETTTATMGGGYITNNKSVDGAGVYVYAGNVYYGDSKSKADFTFNGGSITNNVASESGGGIYVAWNGNVVMNNGIIKNNTAGIAGGGVATYDQFVGVAGNRKMPYSNAAAPWNNWPNIYRAGFTMNGGSIDGNKATSNDTNQLGDKGVGAGIYIASANATLNAGEIINNTANDQGGAVYVASVPYVLHINNALIKDNTATVIGGGAWFCPTGDAEFHSKNGVAFFNNTANGAADEIATVRGAGYSGGATISDYMLGGASAHWTKDGAVTINLPSIVGDADPAAARHTTEEVSNIVNNTDMLALESNPRHESINAAQNKAKLLIYGNTAQRGGGIGSNGTVITGEEGTQDVTVKKVWDTSANPDAVIPEKLTVYLVADGYRVDSVELSAANNWEHTFTGLPDNVTLTFQESTPNGWTAQTPEVNGNVTTLTNKADAPVTRDVPVTKVWNGTKKDSVTVHLLADGVDTGQTLVLSEANNWTGSFVGVNLYAADNHVIAYTVSEDAIEGYTSEITGDMANGFTITNTETPVTPTPTPEKPGKKRKHRTPDTGDASVVAMVAFATVGAGFVGVGAYARTRKEQ
;
A
#
# COMPACT_ATOMS: atom_id res chain seq x y z
N MET A 1 44.37 9.11 14.96
CA MET A 1 45.29 10.23 14.61
C MET A 1 45.42 10.33 13.10
N LYS A 2 45.55 11.56 12.55
CA LYS A 2 45.87 11.91 11.14
C LYS A 2 44.97 11.35 10.02
N ARG A 3 43.90 12.09 9.68
CA ARG A 3 43.60 12.60 8.31
C ARG A 3 42.33 13.47 8.33
N LEU A 4 42.48 14.74 8.72
CA LEU A 4 41.39 15.73 8.77
C LEU A 4 41.98 17.14 8.56
N SER A 5 42.39 17.46 7.33
CA SER A 5 42.89 18.79 6.95
C SER A 5 42.99 18.99 5.44
N ARG A 6 41.85 19.20 4.74
CA ARG A 6 41.89 19.77 3.37
C ARG A 6 40.62 20.49 2.87
N TRP A 7 39.61 20.69 3.73
CA TRP A 7 38.37 21.42 3.39
C TRP A 7 38.19 22.74 4.18
N SER A 8 39.07 23.03 5.14
CA SER A 8 38.92 24.15 6.08
C SER A 8 39.38 25.52 5.57
N MET A 9 40.14 25.59 4.46
CA MET A 9 40.71 26.86 3.97
C MET A 9 39.89 27.54 2.85
N ALA A 10 39.07 26.79 2.09
CA ALA A 10 38.20 27.38 1.06
C ALA A 10 37.03 28.18 1.67
N ILE A 11 36.51 27.73 2.82
CA ILE A 11 35.38 28.36 3.51
C ILE A 11 35.78 29.71 4.13
N VAL A 12 37.01 29.83 4.67
CA VAL A 12 37.49 31.08 5.29
C VAL A 12 37.82 32.17 4.26
N ALA A 13 38.46 31.82 3.15
CA ALA A 13 38.78 32.79 2.09
C ALA A 13 37.53 33.39 1.44
N THR A 14 36.48 32.58 1.25
CA THR A 14 35.20 33.02 0.66
C THR A 14 34.41 33.93 1.62
N PHE A 15 34.47 33.67 2.93
CA PHE A 15 33.85 34.53 3.95
C PHE A 15 34.54 35.91 4.06
N VAL A 16 35.87 35.98 3.97
CA VAL A 16 36.61 37.24 4.11
C VAL A 16 36.46 38.12 2.87
N LEU A 17 36.39 37.55 1.65
CA LEU A 17 36.12 38.34 0.44
C LEU A 17 34.69 38.92 0.44
N ALA A 18 33.70 38.16 0.95
CA ALA A 18 32.33 38.63 1.08
C ALA A 18 32.20 39.87 1.99
N LEU A 19 32.87 39.91 3.15
CA LEU A 19 32.85 41.10 4.01
C LEU A 19 33.53 42.32 3.37
N SER A 20 34.55 42.12 2.51
CA SER A 20 35.22 43.24 1.83
C SER A 20 34.42 43.87 0.68
N LEU A 21 33.50 43.11 0.06
CA LEU A 21 32.59 43.63 -0.98
C LEU A 21 31.31 44.25 -0.38
N VAL A 22 30.86 43.79 0.78
CA VAL A 22 29.77 44.44 1.55
C VAL A 22 30.16 45.87 1.97
N GLY A 23 31.43 46.12 2.26
CA GLY A 23 31.93 47.48 2.57
C GLY A 23 31.92 48.47 1.40
N GLY A 24 31.80 48.00 0.15
CA GLY A 24 31.89 48.84 -1.06
C GLY A 24 30.54 49.37 -1.59
N PHE A 25 29.43 48.70 -1.28
CA PHE A 25 28.08 49.08 -1.73
C PHE A 25 27.12 49.47 -0.60
N ALA A 26 27.48 49.28 0.67
CA ALA A 26 26.72 49.74 1.84
C ALA A 26 26.82 51.27 2.08
N LYS A 27 26.75 52.06 1.00
CA LYS A 27 26.69 53.53 1.04
C LYS A 27 25.85 54.16 -0.07
N GLN A 28 24.88 53.43 -0.61
CA GLN A 28 23.67 54.10 -1.11
C GLN A 28 22.97 54.68 0.12
N ALA A 29 22.76 56.00 0.12
CA ALA A 29 22.52 56.74 1.35
C ALA A 29 21.29 56.21 2.13
N LEU A 30 21.47 56.03 3.43
CA LEU A 30 20.45 56.39 4.41
C LEU A 30 20.26 57.91 4.28
N ALA A 31 19.54 58.32 3.23
CA ALA A 31 18.98 59.65 3.17
C ALA A 31 18.04 59.79 4.36
N ASP A 32 18.13 60.92 5.04
CA ASP A 32 17.23 61.26 6.14
C ASP A 32 15.85 61.58 5.53
N THR A 33 15.14 60.53 5.14
CA THR A 33 13.82 60.62 4.53
C THR A 33 12.83 60.94 5.62
N THR A 34 12.52 62.22 5.78
CA THR A 34 11.43 62.71 6.65
C THR A 34 10.20 61.82 6.43
N PRO A 35 9.66 61.17 7.47
CA PRO A 35 8.53 60.28 7.30
C PRO A 35 7.34 61.02 6.69
N VAL A 36 6.64 60.38 5.75
CA VAL A 36 5.41 60.93 5.19
C VAL A 36 4.29 60.80 6.23
N THR A 37 3.56 61.90 6.42
CA THR A 37 2.48 62.06 7.40
C THR A 37 1.15 62.43 6.75
N SER A 38 1.11 62.53 5.42
CA SER A 38 -0.06 62.95 4.65
C SER A 38 -0.07 62.38 3.22
N GLU A 39 -1.27 62.36 2.60
CA GLU A 39 -1.47 62.00 1.19
C GLU A 39 -0.58 62.84 0.24
N ALA A 40 -0.46 64.15 0.50
CA ALA A 40 0.36 65.05 -0.32
C ALA A 40 1.86 64.72 -0.29
N GLU A 41 2.39 64.37 0.88
CA GLU A 41 3.80 63.98 1.05
C GLU A 41 4.10 62.62 0.40
N LEU A 42 3.18 61.66 0.52
CA LEU A 42 3.28 60.37 -0.18
C LEU A 42 3.32 60.55 -1.70
N LEU A 43 2.41 61.36 -2.26
CA LEU A 43 2.37 61.65 -3.70
C LEU A 43 3.64 62.39 -4.17
N ALA A 44 4.15 63.34 -3.38
CA ALA A 44 5.40 64.04 -3.67
C ALA A 44 6.61 63.09 -3.67
N ALA A 45 6.69 62.17 -2.72
CA ALA A 45 7.76 61.17 -2.66
C ALA A 45 7.75 60.22 -3.88
N ILE A 46 6.57 59.77 -4.32
CA ILE A 46 6.42 58.92 -5.52
C ILE A 46 6.78 59.69 -6.80
N ALA A 47 6.42 60.97 -6.89
CA ALA A 47 6.79 61.81 -8.02
C ALA A 47 8.33 62.00 -8.10
N ALA A 48 8.97 62.25 -6.95
CA ALA A 48 10.41 62.49 -6.82
C ALA A 48 11.30 61.24 -7.02
N ALA A 49 10.76 60.04 -6.84
CA ALA A 49 11.48 58.78 -7.08
C ALA A 49 12.12 58.74 -8.49
N PRO A 50 13.33 58.19 -8.68
CA PRO A 50 13.95 58.08 -10.00
C PRO A 50 13.10 57.29 -11.01
N ALA A 51 13.24 57.63 -12.29
CA ALA A 51 12.53 56.98 -13.40
C ALA A 51 13.40 55.92 -14.13
N ASP A 52 14.50 55.49 -13.51
CA ASP A 52 15.44 54.47 -13.99
C ASP A 52 15.18 53.08 -13.36
N GLY A 53 14.10 52.93 -12.58
CA GLY A 53 13.75 51.71 -11.85
C GLY A 53 14.48 51.53 -10.50
N SER A 54 15.37 52.45 -10.11
CA SER A 54 16.04 52.38 -8.80
C SER A 54 15.05 52.56 -7.63
N GLN A 55 15.28 51.79 -6.56
CA GLN A 55 14.36 51.73 -5.42
C GLN A 55 14.42 53.00 -4.57
N SER A 56 13.29 53.67 -4.43
CA SER A 56 13.09 54.78 -3.49
C SER A 56 12.40 54.29 -2.22
N ILE A 57 12.98 54.59 -1.06
CA ILE A 57 12.40 54.24 0.24
C ILE A 57 11.52 55.41 0.70
N VAL A 58 10.30 55.09 1.11
CA VAL A 58 9.35 56.04 1.69
C VAL A 58 8.97 55.51 3.08
N GLN A 59 9.20 56.32 4.12
CA GLN A 59 8.87 55.95 5.50
C GLN A 59 7.47 56.43 5.89
N VAL A 60 6.59 55.51 6.20
CA VAL A 60 5.21 55.72 6.67
C VAL A 60 5.21 55.42 8.17
N ASN A 61 5.46 56.45 9.00
CA ASN A 61 5.54 56.30 10.46
C ASN A 61 4.37 56.95 11.22
N ALA A 62 3.44 57.58 10.49
CA ALA A 62 2.22 58.17 11.03
C ALA A 62 1.00 57.63 10.28
N ASP A 63 -0.16 57.63 10.94
CA ASP A 63 -1.44 57.26 10.31
C ASP A 63 -2.00 58.45 9.53
N PHE A 64 -2.46 58.23 8.31
CA PHE A 64 -3.15 59.25 7.50
C PHE A 64 -4.16 58.63 6.52
N THR A 65 -5.09 59.46 6.06
CA THR A 65 -6.09 59.06 5.06
C THR A 65 -5.65 59.44 3.64
N ILE A 66 -6.10 58.65 2.66
CA ILE A 66 -6.06 59.03 1.24
C ILE A 66 -7.48 59.21 0.70
N THR A 67 -7.66 60.19 -0.18
CA THR A 67 -8.94 60.58 -0.77
C THR A 67 -9.05 60.21 -2.25
N ALA A 68 -7.94 59.87 -2.91
CA ALA A 68 -7.90 59.37 -4.28
C ALA A 68 -6.91 58.20 -4.47
N PRO A 69 -7.04 57.39 -5.55
CA PRO A 69 -6.11 56.31 -5.85
C PRO A 69 -4.67 56.79 -6.10
N VAL A 70 -3.72 56.34 -5.29
CA VAL A 70 -2.27 56.60 -5.44
C VAL A 70 -1.74 55.93 -6.69
N GLN A 71 -1.29 56.72 -7.67
CA GLN A 71 -0.71 56.22 -8.92
C GLN A 71 0.80 55.98 -8.75
N VAL A 72 1.29 54.80 -9.13
CA VAL A 72 2.71 54.48 -9.26
C VAL A 72 3.04 54.27 -10.75
N PRO A 73 3.65 55.27 -11.41
CA PRO A 73 3.98 55.22 -12.83
C PRO A 73 4.97 54.11 -13.21
N ALA A 74 5.05 53.86 -14.54
CA ALA A 74 6.10 53.02 -15.12
C ALA A 74 7.50 53.51 -14.71
N ASN A 75 8.42 52.56 -14.54
CA ASN A 75 9.82 52.76 -14.16
C ASN A 75 10.05 53.41 -12.79
N LYS A 76 9.02 53.56 -11.95
CA LYS A 76 9.13 53.94 -10.54
C LYS A 76 9.15 52.67 -9.67
N ASN A 77 10.03 52.63 -8.66
CA ASN A 77 10.16 51.51 -7.73
C ASN A 77 10.10 52.05 -6.29
N ILE A 78 8.98 51.81 -5.61
CA ILE A 78 8.66 52.43 -4.32
C ILE A 78 8.66 51.36 -3.22
N ARG A 79 9.48 51.53 -2.18
CA ARG A 79 9.45 50.69 -0.96
C ARG A 79 8.81 51.48 0.18
N LEU A 80 7.56 51.13 0.51
CA LEU A 80 6.85 51.66 1.67
C LEU A 80 7.34 50.92 2.92
N THR A 81 7.95 51.64 3.85
CA THR A 81 8.52 51.14 5.11
C THR A 81 7.86 51.85 6.30
N GLY A 82 8.15 51.41 7.53
CA GLY A 82 7.58 52.00 8.75
C GLY A 82 6.44 51.18 9.32
N SER A 83 5.63 51.77 10.20
CA SER A 83 4.54 51.09 10.93
C SER A 83 3.21 51.84 10.91
N GLY A 84 3.12 52.97 10.21
CA GLY A 84 1.91 53.76 10.08
C GLY A 84 0.88 53.14 9.12
N THR A 85 -0.34 53.63 9.22
CA THR A 85 -1.52 53.16 8.50
C THR A 85 -1.95 54.17 7.44
N ILE A 86 -2.01 53.73 6.20
CA ILE A 86 -2.65 54.46 5.10
C ILE A 86 -4.09 53.97 5.03
N THR A 87 -5.06 54.84 5.34
CA THR A 87 -6.48 54.48 5.46
C THR A 87 -7.30 55.06 4.32
N SER A 88 -8.22 54.28 3.74
CA SER A 88 -9.16 54.79 2.74
C SER A 88 -10.16 55.77 3.35
N ALA A 89 -10.21 56.98 2.79
CA ALA A 89 -11.32 57.93 2.91
C ALA A 89 -12.00 58.18 1.54
N MET A 90 -11.76 57.30 0.56
CA MET A 90 -12.32 57.44 -0.79
C MET A 90 -13.84 57.26 -0.76
N THR A 91 -14.54 58.17 -1.45
CA THR A 91 -16.00 58.11 -1.63
C THR A 91 -16.34 58.17 -3.12
N GLY A 92 -17.45 57.52 -3.51
CA GLY A 92 -17.94 57.50 -4.89
C GLY A 92 -17.67 56.19 -5.66
N SER A 93 -18.44 55.99 -6.73
CA SER A 93 -18.55 54.72 -7.45
C SER A 93 -17.42 54.39 -8.44
N ASN A 94 -16.32 55.16 -8.46
CA ASN A 94 -15.23 54.99 -9.44
C ASN A 94 -13.86 54.73 -8.80
N HIS A 95 -13.75 54.78 -7.46
CA HIS A 95 -12.48 54.74 -6.72
C HIS A 95 -12.35 53.44 -5.91
N PHE A 96 -12.13 52.33 -6.61
CA PHE A 96 -12.13 51.00 -5.99
C PHE A 96 -10.81 50.56 -5.37
N TYR A 97 -9.68 51.16 -5.75
CA TYR A 97 -8.34 50.71 -5.35
C TYR A 97 -7.52 51.86 -4.77
N MET A 98 -6.90 51.65 -3.61
CA MET A 98 -6.05 52.62 -2.92
C MET A 98 -4.75 52.90 -3.67
N PHE A 99 -4.13 51.87 -4.25
CA PHE A 99 -2.92 51.96 -5.07
C PHE A 99 -3.17 51.41 -6.46
N LYS A 100 -2.61 52.07 -7.47
CA LYS A 100 -2.57 51.61 -8.86
C LYS A 100 -1.14 51.58 -9.37
N ILE A 101 -0.63 50.39 -9.69
CA ILE A 101 0.74 50.18 -10.16
C ILE A 101 0.67 49.97 -11.68
N ALA A 102 1.24 50.90 -12.44
CA ALA A 102 1.32 50.81 -13.89
C ALA A 102 2.27 49.69 -14.33
N SER A 103 2.17 49.27 -15.60
CA SER A 103 3.13 48.33 -16.17
C SER A 103 4.54 48.93 -16.15
N GLY A 104 5.53 48.12 -15.74
CA GLY A 104 6.90 48.58 -15.46
C GLY A 104 7.07 49.37 -14.15
N GLY A 105 6.00 49.65 -13.40
CA GLY A 105 6.08 50.19 -12.04
C GLY A 105 6.24 49.09 -10.99
N ALA A 106 6.79 49.42 -9.82
CA ALA A 106 6.97 48.48 -8.71
C ALA A 106 6.64 49.10 -7.35
N VAL A 107 5.96 48.34 -6.48
CA VAL A 107 5.73 48.68 -5.07
C VAL A 107 6.10 47.51 -4.17
N THR A 108 6.85 47.79 -3.10
CA THR A 108 7.12 46.86 -2.01
C THR A 108 6.51 47.39 -0.71
N LEU A 109 5.64 46.62 -0.06
CA LEU A 109 5.06 46.94 1.25
C LEU A 109 5.82 46.20 2.36
N ASP A 110 6.64 46.94 3.09
CA ASP A 110 7.65 46.46 4.03
C ASP A 110 7.48 47.06 5.44
N GLY A 111 6.30 46.81 6.03
CA GLY A 111 5.96 47.15 7.42
C GLY A 111 4.70 48.02 7.54
N ALA A 112 4.51 48.97 6.63
CA ALA A 112 3.36 49.87 6.65
C ALA A 112 2.03 49.12 6.44
N THR A 113 0.94 49.66 6.96
CA THR A 113 -0.41 49.09 6.83
C THR A 113 -1.20 49.83 5.75
N ILE A 114 -1.94 49.09 4.93
CA ILE A 114 -2.98 49.59 4.03
C ILE A 114 -4.33 49.14 4.58
N ASP A 115 -5.16 50.09 5.00
CA ASP A 115 -6.50 49.83 5.54
C ASP A 115 -7.57 50.28 4.53
N GLY A 116 -8.23 49.30 3.91
CA GLY A 116 -9.34 49.54 2.98
C GLY A 116 -10.57 50.19 3.64
N ASN A 117 -10.62 50.23 4.97
CA ASN A 117 -11.68 50.84 5.79
C ASN A 117 -13.09 50.41 5.38
N ASN A 118 -13.23 49.19 4.86
CA ASN A 118 -14.44 48.65 4.24
C ASN A 118 -15.05 49.50 3.09
N THR A 119 -14.28 50.42 2.51
CA THR A 119 -14.67 51.32 1.41
C THR A 119 -13.92 51.07 0.11
N ALA A 120 -12.70 50.51 0.19
CA ALA A 120 -11.83 50.25 -0.94
C ALA A 120 -11.15 48.86 -0.89
N PHE A 121 -10.69 48.41 -2.04
CA PHE A 121 -9.62 47.42 -2.19
C PHE A 121 -8.25 48.10 -2.14
N ALA A 122 -7.20 47.34 -1.89
CA ALA A 122 -5.87 47.88 -1.63
C ALA A 122 -5.08 48.19 -2.92
N VAL A 123 -4.93 47.22 -3.83
CA VAL A 123 -3.97 47.34 -4.96
C VAL A 123 -4.54 46.81 -6.27
N GLU A 124 -4.52 47.65 -7.32
CA GLU A 124 -4.55 47.20 -8.73
C GLU A 124 -3.11 47.20 -9.26
N ASN A 125 -2.58 46.03 -9.61
CA ASN A 125 -1.20 45.83 -10.03
C ASN A 125 -1.12 45.35 -11.48
N ARG A 126 -0.47 46.15 -12.34
CA ARG A 126 -0.09 45.78 -13.71
C ARG A 126 1.44 45.72 -13.90
N GLY A 127 2.19 45.94 -12.83
CA GLY A 127 3.65 45.88 -12.75
C GLY A 127 4.07 44.86 -11.69
N SER A 128 4.89 45.26 -10.72
CA SER A 128 5.28 44.40 -9.60
C SER A 128 4.73 44.88 -8.25
N PHE A 129 4.11 43.97 -7.50
CA PHE A 129 3.73 44.19 -6.11
C PHE A 129 4.37 43.12 -5.22
N THR A 130 5.11 43.55 -4.19
CA THR A 130 5.74 42.67 -3.20
C THR A 130 5.28 43.01 -1.78
N LEU A 131 4.82 42.01 -1.03
CA LEU A 131 4.47 42.11 0.39
C LEU A 131 5.54 41.38 1.22
N LEU A 132 6.15 42.09 2.19
CA LEU A 132 7.21 41.56 3.05
C LEU A 132 6.82 41.51 4.53
N ARG A 133 6.49 42.66 5.12
CA ARG A 133 6.16 42.80 6.56
C ARG A 133 4.93 43.66 6.82
N GLY A 134 4.31 44.20 5.76
CA GLY A 134 3.13 45.04 5.88
C GLY A 134 1.85 44.25 6.15
N VAL A 135 0.79 45.00 6.43
CA VAL A 135 -0.56 44.47 6.62
C VAL A 135 -1.50 45.11 5.60
N ILE A 136 -2.37 44.32 4.99
CA ILE A 136 -3.51 44.77 4.21
C ILE A 136 -4.77 44.28 4.91
N LYS A 137 -5.69 45.17 5.26
CA LYS A 137 -6.88 44.80 6.04
C LYS A 137 -8.14 45.55 5.61
N ASN A 138 -9.31 45.04 6.01
CA ASN A 138 -10.64 45.64 5.77
C ASN A 138 -10.90 45.95 4.29
N GLY A 139 -10.38 45.12 3.39
CA GLY A 139 -10.51 45.32 1.95
C GLY A 139 -11.92 44.98 1.49
N LYS A 140 -12.68 45.98 1.05
CA LYS A 140 -14.05 45.81 0.54
C LYS A 140 -14.40 46.92 -0.44
N ALA A 141 -14.74 46.55 -1.66
CA ALA A 141 -15.29 47.45 -2.67
C ALA A 141 -16.34 46.70 -3.51
N LYS A 142 -17.20 47.45 -4.21
CA LYS A 142 -18.17 46.90 -5.17
C LYS A 142 -17.96 47.47 -6.58
N PRO A 143 -16.84 47.14 -7.25
CA PRO A 143 -16.62 47.46 -8.65
C PRO A 143 -17.66 46.85 -9.59
N TYR A 144 -17.72 47.42 -10.81
CA TYR A 144 -18.42 46.82 -11.95
C TYR A 144 -17.91 45.38 -12.24
N PRO A 145 -18.68 44.54 -12.95
CA PRO A 145 -18.32 43.15 -13.23
C PRO A 145 -16.94 43.00 -13.91
N GLY A 146 -16.13 42.06 -13.42
CA GLY A 146 -14.79 41.78 -13.92
C GLY A 146 -13.92 41.05 -12.90
N ASN A 147 -12.66 40.79 -13.23
CA ASN A 147 -11.68 40.23 -12.28
C ASN A 147 -11.42 41.24 -11.17
N ASN A 148 -11.69 40.88 -9.92
CA ASN A 148 -11.68 41.79 -8.78
C ASN A 148 -10.89 41.21 -7.61
N GLY A 149 -10.36 42.03 -6.72
CA GLY A 149 -9.78 41.52 -5.47
C GLY A 149 -9.20 42.60 -4.60
N VAL A 150 -8.91 42.30 -3.34
CA VAL A 150 -8.26 43.27 -2.44
C VAL A 150 -6.86 43.61 -2.93
N VAL A 151 -6.13 42.61 -3.42
CA VAL A 151 -4.94 42.74 -4.26
C VAL A 151 -5.22 42.06 -5.60
N LEU A 152 -5.47 42.84 -6.64
CA LEU A 152 -5.60 42.36 -8.02
C LEU A 152 -4.24 42.53 -8.74
N THR A 153 -3.68 41.45 -9.27
CA THR A 153 -2.55 41.49 -10.22
C THR A 153 -3.00 40.97 -11.57
N THR A 154 -2.85 41.77 -12.63
CA THR A 154 -3.44 41.48 -13.95
C THR A 154 -2.58 41.96 -15.11
N GLY A 155 -2.50 41.13 -16.15
CA GLY A 155 -1.79 41.42 -17.39
C GLY A 155 -0.46 40.68 -17.53
N ALA A 156 -0.06 40.42 -18.78
CA ALA A 156 1.19 39.76 -19.11
C ALA A 156 2.41 40.47 -18.49
N GLY A 157 3.22 39.73 -17.75
CA GLY A 157 4.40 40.26 -17.06
C GLY A 157 4.12 40.97 -15.73
N ALA A 158 2.85 41.13 -15.33
CA ALA A 158 2.52 41.59 -13.99
C ALA A 158 2.84 40.50 -12.95
N LYS A 159 3.36 40.90 -11.79
CA LYS A 159 3.85 39.97 -10.76
C LYS A 159 3.41 40.36 -9.36
N PHE A 160 2.87 39.39 -8.63
CA PHE A 160 2.64 39.42 -7.19
C PHE A 160 3.65 38.54 -6.46
N VAL A 161 4.22 39.02 -5.36
CA VAL A 161 5.04 38.22 -4.43
C VAL A 161 4.61 38.51 -3.01
N MET A 162 4.29 37.48 -2.24
CA MET A 162 4.10 37.55 -0.80
C MET A 162 5.17 36.71 -0.12
N ALA A 163 6.09 37.36 0.58
CA ALA A 163 7.22 36.74 1.28
C ALA A 163 7.21 37.14 2.77
N GLY A 164 6.01 37.14 3.34
CA GLY A 164 5.69 37.59 4.69
C GLY A 164 4.49 38.56 4.70
N GLY A 165 4.22 39.14 5.87
CA GLY A 165 3.09 40.05 6.07
C GLY A 165 1.72 39.35 6.08
N THR A 166 0.67 40.16 6.16
CA THR A 166 -0.71 39.65 6.30
C THR A 166 -1.68 40.36 5.37
N ILE A 167 -2.60 39.60 4.76
CA ILE A 167 -3.80 40.12 4.09
C ILE A 167 -5.00 39.55 4.85
N GLN A 168 -5.82 40.40 5.46
CA GLN A 168 -6.86 39.96 6.39
C GLN A 168 -8.21 40.66 6.23
N ASP A 169 -9.25 40.08 6.85
CA ASP A 169 -10.57 40.66 7.12
C ASP A 169 -11.18 41.32 5.87
N SER A 170 -11.13 40.57 4.77
CA SER A 170 -11.46 41.05 3.43
C SER A 170 -12.86 40.58 3.03
N THR A 171 -13.64 41.42 2.35
CA THR A 171 -14.98 41.07 1.84
C THR A 171 -15.06 41.30 0.34
N VAL A 172 -15.35 40.23 -0.41
CA VAL A 172 -15.47 40.26 -1.87
C VAL A 172 -16.88 39.83 -2.27
N ASP A 173 -17.66 40.81 -2.76
CA ASP A 173 -19.08 40.67 -3.12
C ASP A 173 -19.33 40.55 -4.63
N ASN A 174 -18.27 40.29 -5.39
CA ASN A 174 -18.28 40.17 -6.84
C ASN A 174 -17.78 38.79 -7.26
N ALA A 175 -18.35 38.26 -8.35
CA ALA A 175 -17.82 37.05 -8.97
C ALA A 175 -16.41 37.30 -9.51
N LEU A 176 -15.62 36.22 -9.66
CA LEU A 176 -14.24 36.28 -10.13
C LEU A 176 -13.36 37.18 -9.26
N GLY A 177 -13.38 36.98 -7.94
CA GLY A 177 -12.44 37.67 -7.05
C GLY A 177 -11.99 36.96 -5.79
N GLY A 178 -11.14 37.66 -5.03
CA GLY A 178 -10.51 37.17 -3.81
C GLY A 178 -9.78 38.22 -3.00
N ALA A 179 -9.21 37.83 -1.86
CA ALA A 179 -8.27 38.69 -1.12
C ALA A 179 -7.01 38.94 -1.97
N VAL A 180 -6.54 37.90 -2.68
CA VAL A 180 -5.58 38.00 -3.78
C VAL A 180 -6.21 37.44 -5.05
N THR A 181 -6.09 38.17 -6.16
CA THR A 181 -6.51 37.72 -7.49
C THR A 181 -5.35 37.88 -8.47
N VAL A 182 -4.95 36.79 -9.12
CA VAL A 182 -3.88 36.76 -10.14
C VAL A 182 -4.51 36.36 -11.47
N ALA A 183 -4.43 37.22 -12.49
CA ALA A 183 -5.19 37.01 -13.72
C ALA A 183 -4.52 37.47 -15.03
N ASN A 184 -5.01 36.95 -16.16
CA ASN A 184 -4.75 37.47 -17.51
C ASN A 184 -3.25 37.54 -17.89
N GLY A 185 -2.52 36.44 -17.75
CA GLY A 185 -1.08 36.32 -18.03
C GLY A 185 -0.16 36.83 -16.92
N ALA A 186 -0.72 37.15 -15.75
CA ALA A 186 0.05 37.51 -14.57
C ALA A 186 0.67 36.29 -13.87
N THR A 187 1.65 36.57 -13.00
CA THR A 187 2.26 35.57 -12.11
C THR A 187 2.06 35.94 -10.64
N GLY A 188 1.85 34.95 -9.78
CA GLY A 188 1.76 35.15 -8.33
C GLY A 188 2.59 34.14 -7.55
N GLU A 189 3.24 34.60 -6.50
CA GLU A 189 4.05 33.74 -5.61
C GLU A 189 3.68 33.97 -4.14
N LEU A 190 3.31 32.91 -3.42
CA LEU A 190 3.20 32.89 -1.96
C LEU A 190 4.35 32.06 -1.39
N ARG A 191 5.33 32.76 -0.80
CA ARG A 191 6.54 32.18 -0.21
C ARG A 191 6.46 32.13 1.31
N ASP A 192 5.86 33.15 1.91
CA ASP A 192 5.61 33.25 3.35
C ASP A 192 4.50 34.29 3.63
N GLY A 193 4.02 34.40 4.85
CA GLY A 193 2.94 35.30 5.27
C GLY A 193 1.56 34.62 5.29
N THR A 194 0.52 35.38 5.65
CA THR A 194 -0.83 34.85 5.86
C THR A 194 -1.91 35.62 5.11
N ILE A 195 -2.74 34.91 4.36
CA ILE A 195 -4.00 35.40 3.80
C ILE A 195 -5.13 34.80 4.65
N GLN A 196 -5.94 35.63 5.30
CA GLN A 196 -6.93 35.15 6.26
C GLN A 196 -8.27 35.89 6.26
N ASN A 197 -9.30 35.21 6.78
CA ASN A 197 -10.62 35.78 7.06
C ASN A 197 -11.30 36.44 5.83
N THR A 198 -11.17 35.83 4.65
CA THR A 198 -11.85 36.31 3.43
C THR A 198 -13.31 35.89 3.43
N THR A 199 -14.24 36.84 3.36
CA THR A 199 -15.67 36.59 3.13
C THR A 199 -15.97 36.71 1.64
N LEU A 200 -16.50 35.65 1.04
CA LEU A 200 -16.74 35.52 -0.41
C LEU A 200 -18.24 35.23 -0.65
N THR A 201 -18.99 36.22 -1.11
CA THR A 201 -20.46 36.14 -1.24
C THR A 201 -20.96 35.88 -2.67
N ASN A 202 -20.05 35.56 -3.60
CA ASN A 202 -20.36 35.40 -5.02
C ASN A 202 -19.55 34.27 -5.67
N GLN A 203 -19.96 33.82 -6.88
CA GLN A 203 -19.44 32.63 -7.56
C GLN A 203 -18.00 32.81 -8.11
N TYR A 204 -17.33 31.70 -8.42
CA TYR A 204 -16.02 31.67 -9.09
C TYR A 204 -14.93 32.45 -8.34
N SER A 205 -14.98 32.40 -7.02
CA SER A 205 -14.18 33.23 -6.11
C SER A 205 -13.39 32.38 -5.11
N GLY A 206 -12.31 32.94 -4.54
CA GLY A 206 -11.44 32.26 -3.57
C GLY A 206 -10.72 33.25 -2.65
N SER A 207 -10.17 32.83 -1.50
CA SER A 207 -9.25 33.70 -0.75
C SER A 207 -8.04 34.08 -1.62
N VAL A 208 -7.55 33.11 -2.39
CA VAL A 208 -6.71 33.33 -3.56
C VAL A 208 -7.47 32.85 -4.80
N LEU A 209 -7.61 33.71 -5.82
CA LEU A 209 -8.13 33.36 -7.13
C LEU A 209 -7.02 33.43 -8.18
N VAL A 210 -6.93 32.40 -9.02
CA VAL A 210 -6.03 32.34 -10.18
C VAL A 210 -6.88 32.12 -11.45
N LYS A 211 -6.75 32.98 -12.45
CA LYS A 211 -7.49 32.88 -13.73
C LYS A 211 -6.63 33.24 -14.95
N ASN A 212 -6.41 32.29 -15.86
CA ASN A 212 -5.59 32.47 -17.05
C ASN A 212 -4.20 33.02 -16.66
N ALA A 213 -3.58 32.37 -15.70
CA ALA A 213 -2.42 32.87 -14.95
C ALA A 213 -1.74 31.72 -14.21
N ASP A 214 -0.51 31.97 -13.76
CA ASP A 214 0.30 31.01 -13.02
C ASP A 214 0.49 31.44 -11.56
N PHE A 215 0.32 30.49 -10.63
CA PHE A 215 0.52 30.71 -9.20
C PHE A 215 1.47 29.67 -8.57
N THR A 216 2.37 30.10 -7.70
CA THR A 216 3.29 29.21 -6.98
C THR A 216 3.22 29.45 -5.48
N MET A 217 2.92 28.40 -4.72
CA MET A 217 2.92 28.41 -3.26
C MET A 217 4.08 27.53 -2.75
N THR A 218 5.08 28.16 -2.12
CA THR A 218 6.25 27.47 -1.52
C THR A 218 6.23 27.52 0.02
N GLY A 219 5.38 28.36 0.59
CA GLY A 219 5.18 28.52 2.02
C GLY A 219 3.95 29.39 2.29
N GLY A 220 3.91 30.03 3.45
CA GLY A 220 2.78 30.88 3.86
C GLY A 220 1.50 30.09 4.18
N THR A 221 0.43 30.83 4.49
CA THR A 221 -0.86 30.27 4.95
C THR A 221 -2.05 30.94 4.27
N ILE A 222 -3.05 30.15 3.88
CA ILE A 222 -4.38 30.59 3.44
C ILE A 222 -5.41 30.01 4.41
N THR A 223 -6.08 30.83 5.23
CA THR A 223 -6.91 30.33 6.35
C THR A 223 -8.20 31.09 6.65
N GLY A 224 -9.23 30.38 7.09
CA GLY A 224 -10.47 31.00 7.58
C GLY A 224 -11.29 31.72 6.50
N GLY A 225 -11.01 31.47 5.22
CA GLY A 225 -11.85 31.94 4.13
C GLY A 225 -13.21 31.24 4.12
N ASN A 226 -14.26 31.98 3.77
CA ASN A 226 -15.64 31.51 3.84
C ASN A 226 -16.40 31.91 2.57
N ALA A 227 -16.65 30.92 1.70
CA ALA A 227 -17.40 31.07 0.47
C ALA A 227 -18.84 30.56 0.62
N SER A 228 -19.82 31.46 0.58
CA SER A 228 -21.23 31.12 0.80
C SER A 228 -21.99 30.72 -0.49
N THR A 229 -21.27 30.41 -1.58
CA THR A 229 -21.86 30.14 -2.90
C THR A 229 -21.20 28.95 -3.58
N ILE A 230 -21.94 28.31 -4.48
CA ILE A 230 -21.42 27.25 -5.37
C ILE A 230 -20.30 27.78 -6.28
N ASN A 231 -19.46 26.86 -6.77
CA ASN A 231 -18.34 27.18 -7.69
C ASN A 231 -17.31 28.18 -7.12
N SER A 232 -17.14 28.23 -5.80
CA SER A 232 -16.18 29.08 -5.10
C SER A 232 -15.46 28.29 -4.00
N SER A 233 -14.16 28.54 -3.81
CA SER A 233 -13.37 27.96 -2.73
C SER A 233 -13.31 28.90 -1.52
N GLY A 234 -13.21 28.38 -0.31
CA GLY A 234 -12.80 29.20 0.83
C GLY A 234 -11.32 29.57 0.75
N GLY A 235 -10.47 28.63 0.31
CA GLY A 235 -9.03 28.78 0.17
C GLY A 235 -8.61 29.23 -1.24
N LEU A 236 -8.13 28.30 -2.05
CA LEU A 236 -7.52 28.54 -3.37
C LEU A 236 -8.48 28.13 -4.50
N MET A 237 -8.84 29.08 -5.36
CA MET A 237 -9.65 28.87 -6.56
C MET A 237 -8.76 28.95 -7.82
N LEU A 238 -8.68 27.86 -8.58
CA LEU A 238 -8.20 27.88 -9.96
C LEU A 238 -9.40 27.89 -10.89
N TYR A 239 -9.49 28.89 -11.76
CA TYR A 239 -10.61 29.06 -12.68
C TYR A 239 -10.12 29.26 -14.11
N ALA A 240 -10.69 28.53 -15.07
CA ALA A 240 -10.43 28.72 -16.49
C ALA A 240 -11.74 28.58 -17.30
N LEU A 241 -12.25 29.66 -17.88
CA LEU A 241 -13.45 29.63 -18.71
C LEU A 241 -13.41 30.71 -19.81
N ASP A 242 -13.19 30.25 -21.04
CA ASP A 242 -13.21 31.03 -22.29
C ASP A 242 -13.48 30.08 -23.47
N PRO A 243 -14.50 30.29 -24.32
CA PRO A 243 -14.78 29.43 -25.49
C PRO A 243 -13.61 29.32 -26.50
N ASN A 244 -12.64 30.23 -26.45
CA ASN A 244 -11.41 30.18 -27.23
C ASN A 244 -10.34 29.27 -26.60
N GLY A 245 -10.46 29.00 -25.29
CA GLY A 245 -9.54 28.26 -24.45
C GLY A 245 -8.58 29.17 -23.68
N GLU A 246 -8.58 29.06 -22.35
CA GLU A 246 -7.54 29.63 -21.47
C GLU A 246 -6.91 28.57 -20.56
N THR A 247 -5.73 28.85 -19.99
CA THR A 247 -5.03 27.90 -19.12
C THR A 247 -4.64 28.56 -17.81
N THR A 248 -5.00 27.92 -16.71
CA THR A 248 -4.67 28.34 -15.33
C THR A 248 -3.79 27.28 -14.69
N THR A 249 -2.65 27.66 -14.12
CA THR A 249 -1.81 26.70 -13.39
C THR A 249 -1.57 27.15 -11.96
N ALA A 250 -1.50 26.18 -11.04
CA ALA A 250 -0.90 26.44 -9.74
C ALA A 250 -0.01 25.27 -9.30
N THR A 251 1.11 25.60 -8.65
CA THR A 251 2.00 24.61 -8.03
C THR A 251 2.14 24.91 -6.54
N MET A 252 1.86 23.94 -5.68
CA MET A 252 2.06 24.03 -4.23
C MET A 252 3.16 23.04 -3.81
N GLY A 253 4.32 23.57 -3.43
CA GLY A 253 5.45 22.80 -2.89
C GLY A 253 5.63 22.91 -1.38
N GLY A 254 4.86 23.79 -0.72
CA GLY A 254 4.90 24.01 0.72
C GLY A 254 3.77 24.92 1.20
N GLY A 255 3.74 25.20 2.51
CA GLY A 255 2.73 26.06 3.14
C GLY A 255 1.43 25.35 3.52
N TYR A 256 0.45 26.13 3.97
CA TYR A 256 -0.76 25.66 4.64
C TYR A 256 -2.04 26.24 4.02
N ILE A 257 -3.02 25.39 3.68
CA ILE A 257 -4.38 25.81 3.31
C ILE A 257 -5.35 25.19 4.31
N THR A 258 -5.87 25.98 5.24
CA THR A 258 -6.54 25.41 6.43
C THR A 258 -7.74 26.17 6.98
N ASN A 259 -8.68 25.47 7.62
CA ASN A 259 -9.86 26.06 8.28
C ASN A 259 -10.78 26.88 7.34
N ASN A 260 -10.70 26.64 6.03
CA ASN A 260 -11.53 27.31 5.04
C ASN A 260 -12.88 26.60 4.89
N LYS A 261 -13.90 27.32 4.40
CA LYS A 261 -15.28 26.84 4.24
C LYS A 261 -15.83 27.20 2.87
N SER A 262 -16.56 26.28 2.26
CA SER A 262 -17.33 26.52 1.03
C SER A 262 -18.50 25.53 0.88
N VAL A 263 -19.23 25.62 -0.24
CA VAL A 263 -20.12 24.54 -0.67
C VAL A 263 -19.29 23.35 -1.17
N ASP A 264 -18.42 23.59 -2.15
CA ASP A 264 -17.48 22.59 -2.69
C ASP A 264 -16.04 23.13 -2.71
N GLY A 265 -15.04 22.26 -2.57
CA GLY A 265 -13.63 22.63 -2.74
C GLY A 265 -13.11 23.60 -1.69
N ALA A 266 -13.37 23.33 -0.41
CA ALA A 266 -13.17 24.32 0.65
C ALA A 266 -11.71 24.74 0.83
N GLY A 267 -10.77 23.79 0.76
CA GLY A 267 -9.34 24.08 0.66
C GLY A 267 -8.93 24.57 -0.74
N VAL A 268 -9.16 23.74 -1.76
CA VAL A 268 -8.82 24.03 -3.16
C VAL A 268 -9.98 23.65 -4.07
N TYR A 269 -10.32 24.49 -5.04
CA TYR A 269 -11.24 24.15 -6.14
C TYR A 269 -10.52 24.40 -7.47
N VAL A 270 -10.38 23.35 -8.28
CA VAL A 270 -9.89 23.38 -9.67
C VAL A 270 -11.07 23.28 -10.65
N TYR A 271 -11.39 24.37 -11.33
CA TYR A 271 -12.52 24.48 -12.27
C TYR A 271 -12.02 24.92 -13.65
N ALA A 272 -12.31 24.15 -14.71
CA ALA A 272 -11.94 24.54 -16.07
C ALA A 272 -12.86 24.03 -17.17
N GLY A 273 -13.25 24.90 -18.10
CA GLY A 273 -14.20 24.57 -19.16
C GLY A 273 -15.61 24.29 -18.62
N ASN A 274 -16.61 24.36 -19.49
CA ASN A 274 -17.99 24.02 -19.19
C ASN A 274 -18.82 23.96 -20.49
N VAL A 275 -19.57 22.87 -20.69
CA VAL A 275 -20.41 22.65 -21.88
C VAL A 275 -21.49 23.72 -22.07
N TYR A 276 -22.04 24.28 -20.99
CA TYR A 276 -23.06 25.34 -21.03
C TYR A 276 -22.56 26.67 -21.59
N TYR A 277 -21.24 26.86 -21.61
CA TYR A 277 -20.59 28.04 -22.17
C TYR A 277 -19.92 27.73 -23.52
N GLY A 278 -20.06 26.50 -24.04
CA GLY A 278 -19.40 26.07 -25.26
C GLY A 278 -17.88 25.90 -25.14
N ASP A 279 -17.37 25.74 -23.91
CA ASP A 279 -15.93 25.67 -23.63
C ASP A 279 -15.49 24.26 -23.23
N SER A 280 -14.89 23.56 -24.20
CA SER A 280 -14.18 22.29 -24.05
C SER A 280 -12.65 22.43 -24.07
N LYS A 281 -12.13 23.66 -24.13
CA LYS A 281 -10.71 23.94 -24.43
C LYS A 281 -9.94 24.41 -23.22
N SER A 282 -10.60 25.16 -22.33
CA SER A 282 -9.96 25.71 -21.14
C SER A 282 -9.53 24.62 -20.16
N LYS A 283 -8.41 24.87 -19.48
CA LYS A 283 -7.74 23.91 -18.60
C LYS A 283 -7.29 24.58 -17.30
N ALA A 284 -7.41 23.85 -16.20
CA ALA A 284 -6.79 24.22 -14.94
C ALA A 284 -6.02 23.01 -14.41
N ASP A 285 -4.73 23.21 -14.12
CA ASP A 285 -3.84 22.15 -13.62
C ASP A 285 -3.25 22.59 -12.27
N PHE A 286 -3.48 21.78 -11.23
CA PHE A 286 -2.90 21.97 -9.90
C PHE A 286 -1.89 20.86 -9.60
N THR A 287 -0.64 21.25 -9.35
CA THR A 287 0.44 20.32 -8.98
C THR A 287 0.75 20.45 -7.50
N PHE A 288 0.47 19.40 -6.72
CA PHE A 288 0.70 19.35 -5.28
C PHE A 288 1.94 18.50 -4.98
N ASN A 289 3.03 19.18 -4.61
CA ASN A 289 4.38 18.64 -4.39
C ASN A 289 4.82 18.73 -2.92
N GLY A 290 4.01 19.31 -2.03
CA GLY A 290 4.34 19.47 -0.61
C GLY A 290 3.51 20.55 0.09
N GLY A 291 3.61 20.62 1.41
CA GLY A 291 2.72 21.42 2.25
C GLY A 291 1.48 20.64 2.69
N SER A 292 0.47 21.33 3.21
CA SER A 292 -0.72 20.66 3.76
C SER A 292 -2.04 21.42 3.53
N ILE A 293 -3.09 20.66 3.21
CA ILE A 293 -4.47 21.12 3.05
C ILE A 293 -5.29 20.47 4.17
N THR A 294 -5.68 21.23 5.20
CA THR A 294 -6.16 20.64 6.47
C THR A 294 -7.34 21.33 7.14
N ASN A 295 -8.20 20.56 7.81
CA ASN A 295 -9.33 21.07 8.60
C ASN A 295 -10.31 21.98 7.81
N ASN A 296 -10.34 21.87 6.48
CA ASN A 296 -11.28 22.61 5.64
C ASN A 296 -12.63 21.88 5.61
N VAL A 297 -13.74 22.63 5.44
CA VAL A 297 -15.10 22.10 5.54
C VAL A 297 -15.93 22.51 4.32
N ALA A 298 -16.25 21.55 3.46
CA ALA A 298 -17.21 21.69 2.37
C ALA A 298 -18.60 21.22 2.85
N SER A 299 -19.67 21.95 2.56
CA SER A 299 -21.03 21.48 2.88
C SER A 299 -21.52 20.38 1.94
N GLU A 300 -20.98 20.30 0.72
CA GLU A 300 -21.26 19.25 -0.26
C GLU A 300 -20.01 18.41 -0.54
N SER A 301 -19.12 18.82 -1.45
CA SER A 301 -18.04 17.93 -1.92
C SER A 301 -16.62 18.51 -1.85
N GLY A 302 -15.61 17.66 -1.66
CA GLY A 302 -14.20 18.08 -1.75
C GLY A 302 -13.79 19.01 -0.60
N GLY A 303 -13.78 18.51 0.63
CA GLY A 303 -13.38 19.30 1.80
C GLY A 303 -11.96 19.86 1.63
N GLY A 304 -11.00 18.99 1.30
CA GLY A 304 -9.64 19.40 0.93
C GLY A 304 -9.56 19.96 -0.48
N ILE A 305 -9.81 19.12 -1.49
CA ILE A 305 -9.70 19.47 -2.92
C ILE A 305 -10.98 19.05 -3.66
N TYR A 306 -11.48 19.93 -4.54
CA TYR A 306 -12.52 19.60 -5.52
C TYR A 306 -12.03 19.88 -6.94
N VAL A 307 -12.29 18.95 -7.87
CA VAL A 307 -11.87 19.02 -9.28
C VAL A 307 -13.09 18.86 -10.18
N ALA A 308 -13.40 19.86 -11.00
CA ALA A 308 -14.56 19.84 -11.88
C ALA A 308 -14.19 20.02 -13.36
N TRP A 309 -15.03 19.46 -14.23
CA TRP A 309 -14.99 19.66 -15.69
C TRP A 309 -13.65 19.22 -16.33
N ASN A 310 -12.85 20.15 -16.84
CA ASN A 310 -11.54 19.92 -17.45
C ASN A 310 -10.35 20.26 -16.51
N GLY A 311 -10.66 20.42 -15.22
CA GLY A 311 -9.67 20.55 -14.16
C GLY A 311 -8.84 19.27 -13.99
N ASN A 312 -7.64 19.39 -13.44
CA ASN A 312 -6.77 18.25 -13.20
C ASN A 312 -5.84 18.51 -12.01
N VAL A 313 -5.60 17.48 -11.20
CA VAL A 313 -4.74 17.53 -10.02
C VAL A 313 -3.72 16.39 -10.08
N VAL A 314 -2.44 16.74 -9.90
CA VAL A 314 -1.36 15.77 -9.72
C VAL A 314 -0.74 15.97 -8.34
N MET A 315 -0.97 15.01 -7.45
CA MET A 315 -0.40 14.98 -6.09
C MET A 315 0.82 14.07 -6.08
N ASN A 316 2.01 14.65 -6.02
CA ASN A 316 3.27 13.91 -5.91
C ASN A 316 3.74 13.78 -4.46
N ASN A 317 3.38 14.74 -3.61
CA ASN A 317 3.64 14.72 -2.17
C ASN A 317 2.76 15.79 -1.46
N GLY A 318 2.74 15.79 -0.13
CA GLY A 318 1.93 16.69 0.69
C GLY A 318 0.93 15.94 1.55
N ILE A 319 0.18 16.70 2.36
CA ILE A 319 -0.76 16.15 3.35
C ILE A 319 -2.17 16.72 3.12
N ILE A 320 -3.17 15.86 2.94
CA ILE A 320 -4.59 16.23 2.93
C ILE A 320 -5.22 15.62 4.19
N LYS A 321 -5.45 16.42 5.25
CA LYS A 321 -5.77 15.88 6.56
C LYS A 321 -6.92 16.55 7.31
N ASN A 322 -7.76 15.74 7.96
CA ASN A 322 -8.90 16.17 8.79
C ASN A 322 -9.91 17.08 8.06
N ASN A 323 -9.95 17.04 6.72
CA ASN A 323 -10.94 17.81 5.98
C ASN A 323 -12.30 17.08 6.02
N THR A 324 -13.38 17.85 6.00
CA THR A 324 -14.74 17.32 6.08
C THR A 324 -15.54 17.76 4.86
N ALA A 325 -16.22 16.82 4.24
CA ALA A 325 -17.27 17.08 3.26
C ALA A 325 -18.62 16.64 3.84
N GLY A 326 -19.69 17.34 3.51
CA GLY A 326 -21.04 16.86 3.81
C GLY A 326 -21.31 15.56 3.07
N ILE A 327 -21.24 15.58 1.74
CA ILE A 327 -21.70 14.47 0.92
C ILE A 327 -20.56 13.56 0.44
N ALA A 328 -19.49 14.11 -0.13
CA ALA A 328 -18.53 13.31 -0.89
C ALA A 328 -17.10 13.87 -0.86
N GLY A 329 -16.08 13.01 -0.72
CA GLY A 329 -14.69 13.44 -0.85
C GLY A 329 -14.26 14.39 0.25
N GLY A 330 -14.15 13.90 1.49
CA GLY A 330 -13.63 14.69 2.61
C GLY A 330 -12.24 15.25 2.27
N GLY A 331 -11.34 14.39 1.81
CA GLY A 331 -10.03 14.77 1.30
C GLY A 331 -10.10 15.35 -0.12
N VAL A 332 -10.47 14.52 -1.10
CA VAL A 332 -10.52 14.87 -2.53
C VAL A 332 -11.84 14.43 -3.16
N ALA A 333 -12.45 15.26 -4.01
CA ALA A 333 -13.52 14.83 -4.92
C ALA A 333 -13.21 15.26 -6.37
N THR A 334 -13.42 14.35 -7.31
CA THR A 334 -13.33 14.59 -8.76
C THR A 334 -14.70 14.43 -9.42
N TYR A 335 -15.02 15.30 -10.38
CA TYR A 335 -16.34 15.36 -10.99
C TYR A 335 -16.28 15.89 -12.44
N ASP A 336 -16.30 15.00 -13.44
CA ASP A 336 -16.25 15.36 -14.87
C ASP A 336 -17.58 15.90 -15.42
N GLN A 337 -18.62 15.87 -14.58
CA GLN A 337 -19.98 16.38 -14.81
C GLN A 337 -20.80 15.59 -15.82
N PHE A 338 -20.37 14.39 -16.23
CA PHE A 338 -21.07 13.56 -17.21
C PHE A 338 -22.47 13.10 -16.74
N VAL A 339 -22.53 12.38 -15.61
CA VAL A 339 -23.77 11.81 -15.07
C VAL A 339 -24.55 12.84 -14.21
N GLY A 340 -23.90 13.95 -13.84
CA GLY A 340 -24.39 14.87 -12.80
C GLY A 340 -25.31 15.99 -13.27
N VAL A 341 -24.96 16.71 -14.34
CA VAL A 341 -25.57 18.01 -14.63
C VAL A 341 -26.16 18.06 -16.03
N ALA A 342 -27.48 17.86 -16.10
CA ALA A 342 -28.33 18.82 -16.80
C ALA A 342 -29.65 19.07 -16.06
N GLY A 343 -29.86 20.31 -15.61
CA GLY A 343 -31.14 20.77 -15.04
C GLY A 343 -31.63 19.97 -13.82
N ASN A 344 -30.72 19.61 -12.91
CA ASN A 344 -30.96 18.81 -11.71
C ASN A 344 -31.53 17.40 -12.01
N ARG A 345 -31.11 16.78 -13.11
CA ARG A 345 -31.49 15.40 -13.49
C ARG A 345 -30.25 14.63 -13.93
N LYS A 346 -30.16 13.37 -13.50
CA LYS A 346 -29.29 12.37 -14.15
C LYS A 346 -29.66 12.30 -15.63
N MET A 347 -28.71 12.61 -16.50
CA MET A 347 -28.94 12.57 -17.94
C MET A 347 -28.73 11.16 -18.47
N PRO A 348 -29.72 10.57 -19.19
CA PRO A 348 -29.49 9.33 -19.92
C PRO A 348 -28.37 9.50 -20.94
N TYR A 349 -27.59 8.43 -21.12
CA TYR A 349 -26.45 8.40 -22.03
C TYR A 349 -26.73 8.99 -23.43
N SER A 350 -27.92 8.70 -23.98
CA SER A 350 -28.39 9.18 -25.28
C SER A 350 -28.56 10.69 -25.41
N ASN A 351 -28.58 11.42 -24.29
CA ASN A 351 -28.93 12.83 -24.24
C ASN A 351 -27.72 13.72 -23.90
N ALA A 352 -26.54 13.14 -23.67
CA ALA A 352 -25.30 13.89 -23.49
C ALA A 352 -24.86 14.52 -24.82
N ALA A 353 -24.36 15.76 -24.77
CA ALA A 353 -23.95 16.52 -25.96
C ALA A 353 -22.74 15.92 -26.70
N ALA A 354 -22.03 14.98 -26.06
CA ALA A 354 -21.02 14.12 -26.66
C ALA A 354 -21.17 12.69 -26.09
N PRO A 355 -20.89 11.65 -26.90
CA PRO A 355 -20.86 10.26 -26.40
C PRO A 355 -19.71 10.07 -25.40
N TRP A 356 -19.90 9.15 -24.46
CA TRP A 356 -18.99 8.90 -23.32
C TRP A 356 -17.59 8.51 -23.79
N ASN A 357 -17.49 7.71 -24.85
CA ASN A 357 -16.21 7.31 -25.42
C ASN A 357 -15.30 8.49 -25.83
N ASN A 358 -15.85 9.71 -25.92
CA ASN A 358 -15.07 10.93 -26.10
C ASN A 358 -15.18 11.93 -24.93
N TRP A 359 -16.04 11.71 -23.93
CA TRP A 359 -16.23 12.66 -22.82
C TRP A 359 -14.97 12.83 -21.94
N PRO A 360 -14.29 11.76 -21.48
CA PRO A 360 -13.03 11.88 -20.73
C PRO A 360 -11.91 12.62 -21.48
N ASN A 361 -11.95 12.64 -22.82
CA ASN A 361 -11.00 13.37 -23.66
C ASN A 361 -11.33 14.87 -23.77
N ILE A 362 -12.57 15.26 -23.44
CA ILE A 362 -13.10 16.63 -23.52
C ILE A 362 -13.06 17.29 -22.13
N TYR A 363 -13.60 16.60 -21.11
CA TYR A 363 -13.64 17.04 -19.72
C TYR A 363 -12.90 16.03 -18.85
N ARG A 364 -11.64 16.34 -18.55
CA ARG A 364 -10.70 15.37 -17.99
C ARG A 364 -10.65 15.27 -16.45
N ALA A 365 -11.61 15.84 -15.70
CA ALA A 365 -11.62 16.05 -14.23
C ALA A 365 -10.75 15.06 -13.44
N GLY A 366 -9.47 15.38 -13.31
CA GLY A 366 -8.45 14.36 -13.05
C GLY A 366 -7.88 14.40 -11.65
N PHE A 367 -7.56 13.22 -11.10
CA PHE A 367 -6.73 13.10 -9.90
C PHE A 367 -5.71 11.96 -10.05
N THR A 368 -4.43 12.31 -10.06
CA THR A 368 -3.31 11.37 -10.03
C THR A 368 -2.56 11.49 -8.70
N MET A 369 -2.43 10.40 -7.96
CA MET A 369 -1.68 10.34 -6.70
C MET A 369 -0.40 9.51 -6.85
N ASN A 370 0.75 10.18 -6.83
CA ASN A 370 2.09 9.60 -6.93
C ASN A 370 2.86 9.64 -5.59
N GLY A 371 2.22 10.06 -4.50
CA GLY A 371 2.80 10.14 -3.16
C GLY A 371 2.04 11.09 -2.23
N GLY A 372 2.57 11.27 -1.02
CA GLY A 372 1.92 12.05 0.04
C GLY A 372 0.89 11.23 0.83
N SER A 373 0.10 11.90 1.67
CA SER A 373 -0.83 11.26 2.61
C SER A 373 -2.21 11.93 2.65
N ILE A 374 -3.26 11.12 2.65
CA ILE A 374 -4.67 11.51 2.77
C ILE A 374 -5.22 10.88 4.06
N ASP A 375 -5.21 11.64 5.15
CA ASP A 375 -5.35 11.13 6.52
C ASP A 375 -6.54 11.72 7.30
N GLY A 376 -7.40 10.87 7.88
CA GLY A 376 -8.41 11.31 8.86
C GLY A 376 -9.53 12.19 8.30
N ASN A 377 -9.72 12.22 6.97
CA ASN A 377 -10.77 13.02 6.32
C ASN A 377 -12.15 12.32 6.43
N LYS A 378 -13.23 13.07 6.30
CA LYS A 378 -14.59 12.61 6.63
C LYS A 378 -15.65 13.01 5.60
N ALA A 379 -16.60 12.11 5.36
CA ALA A 379 -17.83 12.39 4.61
C ALA A 379 -19.05 12.05 5.50
N THR A 380 -19.78 13.08 5.95
CA THR A 380 -20.57 12.99 7.20
C THR A 380 -22.09 13.14 7.08
N SER A 381 -22.63 13.40 5.90
CA SER A 381 -24.07 13.57 5.69
C SER A 381 -24.76 12.26 5.33
N ASN A 382 -26.05 12.18 5.67
CA ASN A 382 -26.97 11.16 5.17
C ASN A 382 -27.86 11.71 4.03
N ASP A 383 -27.73 13.00 3.69
CA ASP A 383 -28.37 13.64 2.55
C ASP A 383 -27.61 13.33 1.26
N THR A 384 -28.33 13.27 0.14
CA THR A 384 -27.80 12.81 -1.15
C THR A 384 -27.41 13.95 -2.09
N ASN A 385 -26.30 13.81 -2.82
CA ASN A 385 -25.98 14.65 -3.97
C ASN A 385 -26.89 14.33 -5.19
N GLN A 386 -26.63 14.99 -6.32
CA GLN A 386 -27.37 14.78 -7.58
C GLN A 386 -27.19 13.37 -8.18
N LEU A 387 -26.16 12.62 -7.79
CA LEU A 387 -25.97 11.21 -8.15
C LEU A 387 -26.68 10.24 -7.19
N GLY A 388 -27.22 10.72 -6.07
CA GLY A 388 -27.84 9.89 -5.04
C GLY A 388 -26.87 9.39 -3.97
N ASP A 389 -25.60 9.79 -4.02
CA ASP A 389 -24.59 9.40 -3.04
C ASP A 389 -24.68 10.26 -1.78
N LYS A 390 -24.40 9.68 -0.61
CA LYS A 390 -24.49 10.32 0.71
C LYS A 390 -23.33 9.86 1.61
N GLY A 391 -22.55 10.78 2.14
CA GLY A 391 -21.46 10.46 3.08
C GLY A 391 -20.45 9.42 2.55
N VAL A 392 -19.99 9.57 1.31
CA VAL A 392 -19.15 8.58 0.60
C VAL A 392 -17.73 9.07 0.31
N GLY A 393 -16.79 8.14 0.10
CA GLY A 393 -15.45 8.44 -0.43
C GLY A 393 -14.67 9.41 0.45
N ALA A 394 -14.58 9.13 1.75
CA ALA A 394 -14.13 10.15 2.71
C ALA A 394 -12.68 10.60 2.49
N GLY A 395 -11.78 9.69 2.08
CA GLY A 395 -10.48 10.05 1.53
C GLY A 395 -10.62 10.66 0.14
N ILE A 396 -11.08 9.86 -0.83
CA ILE A 396 -11.21 10.23 -2.25
C ILE A 396 -12.59 9.83 -2.79
N TYR A 397 -13.25 10.73 -3.50
CA TYR A 397 -14.45 10.49 -4.27
C TYR A 397 -14.22 10.68 -5.77
N ILE A 398 -14.72 9.74 -6.59
CA ILE A 398 -14.45 9.66 -8.02
C ILE A 398 -15.76 9.61 -8.82
N ALA A 399 -16.10 10.74 -9.44
CA ALA A 399 -17.07 10.85 -10.51
C ALA A 399 -16.38 11.31 -11.82
N SER A 400 -15.34 10.56 -12.22
CA SER A 400 -14.60 10.75 -13.47
C SER A 400 -13.95 9.45 -13.93
N ALA A 401 -13.56 9.36 -15.21
CA ALA A 401 -12.70 8.30 -15.73
C ALA A 401 -11.19 8.51 -15.50
N ASN A 402 -10.77 9.72 -15.11
CA ASN A 402 -9.36 10.12 -15.10
C ASN A 402 -8.75 10.09 -13.68
N ALA A 403 -8.91 8.97 -12.98
CA ALA A 403 -8.40 8.77 -11.63
C ALA A 403 -7.35 7.65 -11.57
N THR A 404 -6.19 7.92 -10.97
CA THR A 404 -5.09 6.95 -10.85
C THR A 404 -4.34 7.10 -9.53
N LEU A 405 -4.18 6.00 -8.79
CA LEU A 405 -3.48 5.96 -7.51
C LEU A 405 -2.25 5.04 -7.63
N ASN A 406 -1.06 5.63 -7.58
CA ASN A 406 0.23 4.97 -7.82
C ASN A 406 1.08 4.78 -6.58
N ALA A 407 1.02 5.71 -5.62
CA ALA A 407 1.81 5.67 -4.39
C ALA A 407 1.29 6.63 -3.31
N GLY A 408 1.75 6.44 -2.07
CA GLY A 408 1.42 7.26 -0.90
C GLY A 408 0.55 6.53 0.12
N GLU A 409 -0.19 7.28 0.92
CA GLU A 409 -1.01 6.77 2.02
C GLU A 409 -2.44 7.32 1.96
N ILE A 410 -3.45 6.46 2.10
CA ILE A 410 -4.86 6.85 2.27
C ILE A 410 -5.34 6.16 3.53
N ILE A 411 -5.40 6.89 4.65
CA ILE A 411 -5.43 6.31 5.99
C ILE A 411 -6.45 6.97 6.93
N ASN A 412 -7.03 6.19 7.83
CA ASN A 412 -7.92 6.67 8.91
C ASN A 412 -9.15 7.47 8.45
N ASN A 413 -9.52 7.46 7.17
CA ASN A 413 -10.63 8.24 6.64
C ASN A 413 -11.96 7.56 7.00
N THR A 414 -13.02 8.34 7.23
CA THR A 414 -14.32 7.84 7.71
C THR A 414 -15.48 8.32 6.85
N ALA A 415 -16.10 7.40 6.11
CA ALA A 415 -17.32 7.62 5.34
C ALA A 415 -18.53 7.13 6.15
N ASN A 416 -19.64 7.88 6.11
CA ASN A 416 -20.88 7.47 6.77
C ASN A 416 -21.62 6.34 6.04
N ASP A 417 -21.40 6.14 4.74
CA ASP A 417 -22.06 5.09 3.95
C ASP A 417 -21.02 4.19 3.25
N GLN A 418 -20.40 4.64 2.16
CA GLN A 418 -19.60 3.78 1.27
C GLN A 418 -18.21 4.35 0.97
N GLY A 419 -17.19 3.48 0.92
CA GLY A 419 -15.83 3.84 0.53
C GLY A 419 -15.13 4.74 1.54
N GLY A 420 -14.58 4.15 2.60
CA GLY A 420 -13.89 4.92 3.65
C GLY A 420 -12.65 5.63 3.09
N ALA A 421 -11.78 4.89 2.41
CA ALA A 421 -10.65 5.45 1.69
C ALA A 421 -11.06 6.02 0.33
N VAL A 422 -11.72 5.23 -0.51
CA VAL A 422 -12.07 5.63 -1.89
C VAL A 422 -13.49 5.19 -2.27
N TYR A 423 -14.22 6.05 -2.99
CA TYR A 423 -15.51 5.69 -3.60
C TYR A 423 -15.59 6.09 -5.08
N VAL A 424 -16.05 5.16 -5.94
CA VAL A 424 -16.32 5.42 -7.37
C VAL A 424 -17.84 5.49 -7.61
N ALA A 425 -18.33 6.63 -8.12
CA ALA A 425 -19.72 7.04 -7.95
C ALA A 425 -20.76 6.30 -8.81
N SER A 426 -20.39 5.86 -10.03
CA SER A 426 -21.27 5.16 -10.96
C SER A 426 -20.52 4.68 -12.19
N VAL A 427 -21.01 3.63 -12.86
CA VAL A 427 -20.74 3.43 -14.30
C VAL A 427 -21.08 4.73 -15.05
N PRO A 428 -20.23 5.22 -15.98
CA PRO A 428 -19.04 4.56 -16.55
C PRO A 428 -17.70 5.03 -15.97
N TYR A 429 -17.65 5.56 -14.74
CA TYR A 429 -16.42 6.03 -14.12
C TYR A 429 -15.48 4.88 -13.75
N VAL A 430 -14.17 5.15 -13.84
CA VAL A 430 -13.10 4.16 -13.68
C VAL A 430 -12.03 4.71 -12.73
N LEU A 431 -11.56 3.84 -11.83
CA LEU A 431 -10.39 4.08 -10.99
C LEU A 431 -9.30 3.05 -11.33
N HIS A 432 -8.07 3.52 -11.54
CA HIS A 432 -6.88 2.69 -11.62
C HIS A 432 -6.07 2.74 -10.32
N ILE A 433 -5.69 1.58 -9.77
CA ILE A 433 -4.83 1.47 -8.58
C ILE A 433 -3.61 0.59 -8.89
N ASN A 434 -2.41 1.07 -8.57
CA ASN A 434 -1.16 0.37 -8.86
C ASN A 434 -0.33 0.16 -7.59
N ASN A 435 0.19 -1.06 -7.42
CA ASN A 435 1.14 -1.47 -6.38
C ASN A 435 0.65 -1.13 -4.96
N ALA A 436 -0.56 -1.54 -4.58
CA ALA A 436 -1.15 -1.18 -3.28
C ALA A 436 -1.28 -2.34 -2.28
N LEU A 437 -1.22 -2.00 -0.99
CA LEU A 437 -1.80 -2.83 0.07
C LEU A 437 -3.12 -2.21 0.51
N ILE A 438 -4.17 -3.02 0.57
CA ILE A 438 -5.45 -2.68 1.17
C ILE A 438 -5.58 -3.58 2.39
N LYS A 439 -5.39 -3.04 3.59
CA LYS A 439 -5.31 -3.82 4.84
C LYS A 439 -5.87 -3.08 6.03
N ASP A 440 -6.30 -3.77 7.07
CA ASP A 440 -6.77 -3.18 8.33
C ASP A 440 -7.86 -2.09 8.16
N ASN A 441 -8.70 -2.18 7.11
CA ASN A 441 -9.87 -1.30 6.90
C ASN A 441 -11.14 -1.98 7.43
N THR A 442 -12.13 -1.19 7.86
CA THR A 442 -13.33 -1.71 8.52
C THR A 442 -14.63 -1.31 7.80
N ALA A 443 -15.49 -2.29 7.52
CA ALA A 443 -16.86 -2.11 7.08
C ALA A 443 -17.85 -2.51 8.17
N THR A 444 -18.80 -1.64 8.53
CA THR A 444 -19.80 -2.01 9.56
C THR A 444 -20.89 -2.94 9.04
N VAL A 445 -20.93 -3.23 7.73
CA VAL A 445 -21.89 -4.12 7.07
C VAL A 445 -21.16 -5.19 6.23
N ILE A 446 -20.61 -4.85 5.07
CA ILE A 446 -19.95 -5.80 4.15
C ILE A 446 -18.76 -5.20 3.40
N GLY A 447 -17.76 -6.03 3.05
CA GLY A 447 -16.60 -5.63 2.26
C GLY A 447 -15.65 -4.72 3.03
N GLY A 448 -14.85 -5.27 3.95
CA GLY A 448 -13.87 -4.49 4.72
C GLY A 448 -12.81 -3.86 3.81
N GLY A 449 -12.19 -4.66 2.94
CA GLY A 449 -11.24 -4.21 1.93
C GLY A 449 -11.92 -3.47 0.78
N ALA A 450 -12.87 -4.14 0.10
CA ALA A 450 -13.61 -3.61 -1.03
C ALA A 450 -15.08 -4.08 -1.05
N TRP A 451 -15.98 -3.19 -1.53
CA TRP A 451 -17.37 -3.48 -1.82
C TRP A 451 -17.77 -2.93 -3.19
N PHE A 452 -18.42 -3.76 -4.00
CA PHE A 452 -18.96 -3.42 -5.30
C PHE A 452 -20.48 -3.53 -5.31
N CYS A 453 -21.16 -2.46 -5.71
CA CYS A 453 -22.61 -2.43 -5.84
C CYS A 453 -23.10 -3.25 -7.06
N PRO A 454 -24.43 -3.39 -7.27
CA PRO A 454 -25.01 -4.06 -8.44
C PRO A 454 -24.48 -3.68 -9.82
N THR A 455 -23.89 -2.49 -9.98
CA THR A 455 -23.28 -2.00 -11.24
C THR A 455 -21.76 -1.81 -11.13
N GLY A 456 -21.13 -2.24 -10.04
CA GLY A 456 -19.71 -2.09 -9.82
C GLY A 456 -18.91 -3.27 -10.39
N ASP A 457 -17.95 -2.95 -11.27
CA ASP A 457 -17.04 -3.92 -11.87
C ASP A 457 -15.70 -3.96 -11.11
N ALA A 458 -15.19 -5.16 -10.87
CA ALA A 458 -13.92 -5.39 -10.17
C ALA A 458 -12.96 -6.14 -11.09
N GLU A 459 -11.79 -5.55 -11.37
CA GLU A 459 -10.77 -6.15 -12.22
C GLU A 459 -9.41 -6.09 -11.51
N PHE A 460 -9.09 -7.17 -10.78
CA PHE A 460 -7.94 -7.24 -9.88
C PHE A 460 -6.87 -8.19 -10.43
N HIS A 461 -5.89 -7.63 -11.13
CA HIS A 461 -4.74 -8.36 -11.67
C HIS A 461 -3.62 -8.54 -10.63
N SER A 462 -2.78 -9.56 -10.81
CA SER A 462 -1.63 -9.85 -9.94
C SER A 462 -0.42 -8.92 -10.22
N LYS A 463 -0.17 -8.63 -11.50
CA LYS A 463 0.95 -7.80 -11.98
C LYS A 463 0.71 -6.33 -11.69
N ASN A 464 1.62 -5.71 -10.93
CA ASN A 464 1.51 -4.32 -10.46
C ASN A 464 0.19 -4.01 -9.70
N GLY A 465 -0.56 -5.03 -9.26
CA GLY A 465 -1.90 -4.88 -8.70
C GLY A 465 -1.91 -4.56 -7.21
N VAL A 466 -2.79 -5.23 -6.47
CA VAL A 466 -2.99 -5.02 -5.04
C VAL A 466 -2.87 -6.30 -4.23
N ALA A 467 -2.68 -6.16 -2.93
CA ALA A 467 -2.89 -7.23 -1.96
C ALA A 467 -3.90 -6.82 -0.90
N PHE A 468 -4.80 -7.75 -0.60
CA PHE A 468 -5.91 -7.67 0.35
C PHE A 468 -5.57 -8.61 1.52
N PHE A 469 -5.59 -8.12 2.76
CA PHE A 469 -5.43 -8.92 3.98
C PHE A 469 -5.75 -8.12 5.24
N ASN A 470 -6.18 -8.79 6.31
CA ASN A 470 -6.53 -8.20 7.61
C ASN A 470 -7.58 -7.09 7.56
N ASN A 471 -8.37 -6.96 6.50
CA ASN A 471 -9.54 -6.09 6.55
C ASN A 471 -10.64 -6.76 7.39
N THR A 472 -11.69 -6.02 7.75
CA THR A 472 -12.78 -6.55 8.58
C THR A 472 -14.13 -5.99 8.18
N ALA A 473 -15.10 -6.85 7.98
CA ALA A 473 -16.51 -6.53 7.88
C ALA A 473 -17.25 -7.12 9.09
N ASN A 474 -18.29 -6.45 9.60
CA ASN A 474 -19.10 -7.05 10.68
C ASN A 474 -19.99 -8.19 10.18
N GLY A 475 -20.56 -8.07 8.97
CA GLY A 475 -21.60 -8.95 8.45
C GLY A 475 -21.08 -10.07 7.56
N ALA A 476 -20.37 -9.74 6.49
CA ALA A 476 -19.78 -10.70 5.53
C ALA A 476 -18.68 -10.03 4.70
N ALA A 477 -17.77 -10.84 4.16
CA ALA A 477 -16.65 -10.42 3.32
C ALA A 477 -15.71 -9.42 3.99
N ASP A 478 -14.79 -9.92 4.81
CA ASP A 478 -13.68 -9.12 5.33
C ASP A 478 -12.88 -8.45 4.21
N GLU A 479 -12.61 -9.16 3.10
CA GLU A 479 -11.82 -8.63 1.99
C GLU A 479 -12.67 -8.05 0.86
N ILE A 480 -13.45 -8.87 0.13
CA ILE A 480 -14.14 -8.42 -1.09
C ILE A 480 -15.60 -8.86 -1.11
N ALA A 481 -16.52 -7.89 -1.10
CA ALA A 481 -17.94 -8.09 -1.35
C ALA A 481 -18.33 -7.67 -2.78
N THR A 482 -19.06 -8.51 -3.52
CA THR A 482 -19.75 -8.10 -4.75
C THR A 482 -21.25 -8.28 -4.62
N VAL A 483 -21.98 -7.24 -5.01
CA VAL A 483 -23.44 -7.25 -5.15
C VAL A 483 -23.76 -7.24 -6.63
N ARG A 484 -24.81 -7.96 -7.06
CA ARG A 484 -25.12 -8.15 -8.48
C ARG A 484 -26.61 -7.95 -8.74
N GLY A 485 -26.92 -7.06 -9.67
CA GLY A 485 -28.30 -6.74 -10.04
C GLY A 485 -28.86 -7.69 -11.09
N ALA A 486 -30.16 -8.02 -11.00
CA ALA A 486 -30.81 -8.86 -11.99
C ALA A 486 -30.71 -8.24 -13.41
N GLY A 487 -30.06 -8.96 -14.32
CA GLY A 487 -29.89 -8.54 -15.72
C GLY A 487 -28.70 -7.60 -15.98
N TYR A 488 -27.85 -7.31 -14.99
CA TYR A 488 -26.55 -6.68 -15.23
C TYR A 488 -25.51 -7.74 -15.64
N SER A 489 -24.65 -7.41 -16.60
CA SER A 489 -23.65 -8.32 -17.18
C SER A 489 -22.20 -8.00 -16.80
N GLY A 490 -21.98 -6.93 -16.03
CA GLY A 490 -20.68 -6.63 -15.44
C GLY A 490 -20.40 -7.57 -14.26
N GLY A 491 -19.12 -7.71 -13.91
CA GLY A 491 -18.61 -8.86 -13.17
C GLY A 491 -17.37 -8.59 -12.35
N ALA A 492 -16.84 -9.66 -11.77
CA ALA A 492 -15.57 -9.65 -11.04
C ALA A 492 -14.57 -10.57 -11.74
N THR A 493 -13.39 -10.04 -12.03
CA THR A 493 -12.20 -10.81 -12.38
C THR A 493 -11.19 -10.56 -11.27
N ILE A 494 -10.87 -11.58 -10.48
CA ILE A 494 -10.01 -11.49 -9.29
C ILE A 494 -8.94 -12.58 -9.40
N SER A 495 -7.68 -12.17 -9.40
CA SER A 495 -6.56 -13.11 -9.49
C SER A 495 -6.38 -13.88 -8.18
N ASP A 496 -5.99 -15.16 -8.30
CA ASP A 496 -5.64 -16.03 -7.17
C ASP A 496 -4.29 -15.63 -6.53
N TYR A 497 -3.45 -14.90 -7.28
CA TYR A 497 -2.22 -14.28 -6.80
C TYR A 497 -2.36 -12.76 -6.73
N MET A 498 -1.85 -12.19 -5.65
CA MET A 498 -1.84 -10.75 -5.39
C MET A 498 -0.50 -10.10 -5.79
N LEU A 499 -0.37 -8.81 -5.51
CA LEU A 499 0.86 -8.04 -5.67
C LEU A 499 2.11 -8.81 -5.18
N GLY A 500 3.16 -8.85 -6.00
CA GLY A 500 4.40 -9.58 -5.68
C GLY A 500 4.30 -11.10 -5.78
N GLY A 501 3.19 -11.63 -6.32
CA GLY A 501 2.96 -13.08 -6.45
C GLY A 501 2.48 -13.74 -5.16
N ALA A 502 2.07 -12.98 -4.15
CA ALA A 502 1.54 -13.52 -2.89
C ALA A 502 0.24 -14.30 -3.13
N SER A 503 0.17 -15.60 -2.77
CA SER A 503 -1.08 -16.36 -2.88
C SER A 503 -2.14 -15.77 -1.95
N ALA A 504 -3.35 -15.57 -2.49
CA ALA A 504 -4.50 -15.07 -1.73
C ALA A 504 -5.20 -16.15 -0.91
N HIS A 505 -5.27 -17.39 -1.44
CA HIS A 505 -6.13 -18.46 -0.93
C HIS A 505 -7.53 -17.92 -0.55
N TRP A 506 -8.27 -17.41 -1.55
CA TRP A 506 -9.60 -16.84 -1.31
C TRP A 506 -10.53 -17.90 -0.72
N THR A 507 -11.20 -17.58 0.38
CA THR A 507 -12.24 -18.43 0.98
C THR A 507 -13.57 -17.69 1.06
N LYS A 508 -14.67 -18.43 1.18
CA LYS A 508 -15.97 -17.81 1.47
C LYS A 508 -16.03 -17.30 2.90
N ASP A 509 -16.52 -16.08 3.06
CA ASP A 509 -16.76 -15.44 4.34
C ASP A 509 -18.18 -14.84 4.41
N GLY A 510 -19.15 -15.67 4.79
CA GLY A 510 -20.57 -15.32 4.78
C GLY A 510 -21.16 -15.36 3.37
N ALA A 511 -22.25 -14.64 3.18
CA ALA A 511 -22.91 -14.46 1.89
C ALA A 511 -23.61 -13.10 1.82
N VAL A 512 -23.92 -12.64 0.61
CA VAL A 512 -24.64 -11.39 0.35
C VAL A 512 -26.07 -11.70 -0.08
N THR A 513 -27.03 -10.93 0.44
CA THR A 513 -28.45 -10.98 0.08
C THR A 513 -28.95 -9.61 -0.39
N ILE A 514 -30.04 -9.60 -1.15
CA ILE A 514 -30.71 -8.39 -1.63
C ILE A 514 -32.11 -8.30 -1.02
N ASN A 515 -32.29 -7.37 -0.09
CA ASN A 515 -33.55 -7.16 0.64
C ASN A 515 -34.31 -5.95 0.07
N LEU A 516 -35.20 -6.19 -0.89
CA LEU A 516 -35.96 -5.13 -1.55
C LEU A 516 -36.76 -4.27 -0.53
N PRO A 517 -36.80 -2.94 -0.71
CA PRO A 517 -36.37 -2.18 -1.88
C PRO A 517 -34.87 -1.85 -1.93
N SER A 518 -34.07 -2.26 -0.94
CA SER A 518 -32.62 -2.07 -0.97
C SER A 518 -31.97 -2.99 -1.99
N ILE A 519 -31.03 -2.45 -2.77
CA ILE A 519 -30.21 -3.20 -3.74
C ILE A 519 -28.71 -3.14 -3.45
N VAL A 520 -28.28 -2.46 -2.38
CA VAL A 520 -26.85 -2.26 -2.05
C VAL A 520 -26.19 -3.45 -1.33
N GLY A 521 -26.92 -4.55 -1.17
CA GLY A 521 -26.46 -5.76 -0.49
C GLY A 521 -26.45 -5.65 1.04
N ASP A 522 -26.88 -6.72 1.69
CA ASP A 522 -26.77 -6.95 3.12
C ASP A 522 -26.16 -8.34 3.36
N ALA A 523 -25.57 -8.58 4.55
CA ALA A 523 -25.06 -9.90 4.90
C ALA A 523 -26.21 -10.90 5.17
N ASP A 524 -26.07 -12.14 4.73
CA ASP A 524 -26.95 -13.24 5.12
C ASP A 524 -26.64 -13.67 6.57
N PRO A 525 -27.56 -13.50 7.54
CA PRO A 525 -27.34 -13.89 8.93
C PRO A 525 -27.27 -15.41 9.15
N ALA A 526 -27.63 -16.23 8.14
CA ALA A 526 -27.54 -17.69 8.19
C ALA A 526 -26.25 -18.25 7.57
N ALA A 527 -25.48 -17.43 6.83
CA ALA A 527 -24.26 -17.88 6.18
C ALA A 527 -23.08 -17.95 7.17
N ALA A 528 -22.29 -19.03 7.07
CA ALA A 528 -21.10 -19.20 7.89
C ALA A 528 -19.98 -18.25 7.44
N ARG A 529 -19.34 -17.59 8.41
CA ARG A 529 -18.17 -16.72 8.22
C ARG A 529 -16.86 -17.48 8.41
N HIS A 530 -15.77 -16.94 7.89
CA HIS A 530 -14.41 -17.49 8.02
C HIS A 530 -14.33 -18.99 7.68
N THR A 531 -14.86 -19.38 6.53
CA THR A 531 -14.91 -20.79 6.13
C THR A 531 -13.59 -21.25 5.52
N THR A 532 -13.42 -22.57 5.39
CA THR A 532 -12.32 -23.19 4.65
C THR A 532 -12.74 -23.58 3.22
N GLU A 533 -13.84 -23.05 2.70
CA GLU A 533 -14.27 -23.32 1.31
C GLU A 533 -13.52 -22.37 0.37
N GLU A 534 -12.48 -22.88 -0.30
CA GLU A 534 -11.70 -22.09 -1.26
C GLU A 534 -12.51 -21.73 -2.51
N VAL A 535 -12.23 -20.53 -3.02
CA VAL A 535 -12.72 -19.99 -4.29
C VAL A 535 -11.49 -19.64 -5.13
N SER A 536 -11.50 -19.97 -6.41
CA SER A 536 -10.39 -19.66 -7.33
C SER A 536 -10.91 -19.43 -8.74
N ASN A 537 -10.04 -19.00 -9.66
CA ASN A 537 -10.36 -18.82 -11.07
C ASN A 537 -11.55 -17.87 -11.30
N ILE A 538 -11.64 -16.80 -10.49
CA ILE A 538 -12.71 -15.80 -10.57
C ILE A 538 -12.49 -14.93 -11.81
N VAL A 539 -13.18 -15.25 -12.91
CA VAL A 539 -13.07 -14.54 -14.20
C VAL A 539 -14.46 -14.19 -14.71
N ASN A 540 -14.72 -12.90 -14.97
CA ASN A 540 -16.01 -12.37 -15.43
C ASN A 540 -17.21 -12.85 -14.57
N ASN A 541 -17.01 -13.02 -13.26
CA ASN A 541 -17.99 -13.62 -12.37
C ASN A 541 -19.17 -12.67 -12.11
N THR A 542 -20.37 -13.10 -12.47
CA THR A 542 -21.65 -12.38 -12.29
C THR A 542 -22.40 -12.76 -11.01
N ASP A 543 -21.88 -13.70 -10.22
CA ASP A 543 -22.45 -14.07 -8.92
C ASP A 543 -22.05 -13.07 -7.82
N MET A 544 -22.82 -13.06 -6.73
CA MET A 544 -22.48 -12.30 -5.53
C MET A 544 -21.40 -13.05 -4.74
N LEU A 545 -20.30 -12.35 -4.48
CA LEU A 545 -19.14 -12.88 -3.78
C LEU A 545 -19.05 -12.28 -2.38
N ALA A 546 -18.62 -13.10 -1.43
CA ALA A 546 -18.22 -12.68 -0.10
C ALA A 546 -16.91 -13.40 0.23
N LEU A 547 -15.79 -12.70 0.05
CA LEU A 547 -14.44 -13.27 0.11
C LEU A 547 -13.66 -12.77 1.32
N GLU A 548 -12.89 -13.69 1.89
CA GLU A 548 -11.74 -13.45 2.78
C GLU A 548 -10.49 -13.99 2.06
N SER A 549 -9.33 -13.39 2.33
CA SER A 549 -8.03 -13.93 1.90
C SER A 549 -7.38 -14.68 3.06
N ASN A 550 -6.81 -15.85 2.81
CA ASN A 550 -6.02 -16.61 3.78
C ASN A 550 -4.53 -16.70 3.37
N PRO A 551 -3.82 -15.56 3.21
CA PRO A 551 -2.44 -15.56 2.76
C PRO A 551 -1.53 -16.17 3.82
N ARG A 552 -0.59 -17.00 3.37
CA ARG A 552 0.46 -17.55 4.23
C ARG A 552 1.29 -16.41 4.81
N HIS A 553 1.71 -16.51 6.07
CA HIS A 553 2.43 -15.41 6.74
C HIS A 553 3.68 -14.91 5.99
N GLU A 554 4.37 -15.80 5.26
CA GLU A 554 5.52 -15.43 4.42
C GLU A 554 5.13 -14.77 3.08
N SER A 555 3.93 -15.03 2.53
CA SER A 555 3.49 -14.48 1.23
C SER A 555 3.18 -12.99 1.32
N ILE A 556 2.63 -12.53 2.46
CA ILE A 556 2.34 -11.12 2.74
C ILE A 556 3.61 -10.25 2.55
N ASN A 557 4.79 -10.77 2.92
CA ASN A 557 6.05 -10.04 2.75
C ASN A 557 6.36 -9.76 1.27
N ALA A 558 6.01 -10.65 0.34
CA ALA A 558 6.21 -10.43 -1.09
C ALA A 558 5.42 -9.21 -1.59
N ALA A 559 4.16 -9.08 -1.17
CA ALA A 559 3.33 -7.93 -1.46
C ALA A 559 3.86 -6.65 -0.79
N GLN A 560 4.19 -6.71 0.50
CA GLN A 560 4.68 -5.56 1.27
C GLN A 560 5.94 -4.94 0.66
N ASN A 561 6.87 -5.74 0.15
CA ASN A 561 8.11 -5.25 -0.47
C ASN A 561 7.90 -4.63 -1.87
N LYS A 562 6.77 -4.88 -2.52
CA LYS A 562 6.43 -4.32 -3.85
C LYS A 562 5.53 -3.09 -3.77
N ALA A 563 4.82 -2.92 -2.66
CA ALA A 563 3.83 -1.87 -2.49
C ALA A 563 4.45 -0.46 -2.43
N LYS A 564 3.71 0.49 -3.01
CA LYS A 564 4.00 1.92 -3.04
C LYS A 564 2.83 2.75 -2.51
N LEU A 565 1.60 2.22 -2.62
CA LEU A 565 0.38 2.79 -2.07
C LEU A 565 -0.09 1.97 -0.86
N LEU A 566 -0.48 2.64 0.22
CA LEU A 566 -1.00 2.02 1.44
C LEU A 566 -2.41 2.55 1.73
N ILE A 567 -3.38 1.65 1.81
CA ILE A 567 -4.78 1.95 2.12
C ILE A 567 -5.15 1.18 3.40
N TYR A 568 -5.16 1.84 4.56
CA TYR A 568 -5.40 1.18 5.85
C TYR A 568 -6.07 2.04 6.92
N GLY A 569 -6.76 1.39 7.86
CA GLY A 569 -7.46 2.04 8.98
C GLY A 569 -8.69 2.86 8.57
N ASN A 570 -9.14 2.77 7.31
CA ASN A 570 -10.30 3.51 6.82
C ASN A 570 -11.61 2.77 7.18
N THR A 571 -12.69 3.54 7.34
CA THR A 571 -13.97 3.01 7.83
C THR A 571 -15.16 3.50 7.00
N ALA A 572 -16.09 2.58 6.71
CA ALA A 572 -17.39 2.86 6.09
C ALA A 572 -18.47 1.86 6.59
N GLN A 573 -19.71 1.98 6.14
CA GLN A 573 -20.67 0.87 6.27
C GLN A 573 -20.35 -0.25 5.28
N ARG A 574 -20.03 0.12 4.03
CA ARG A 574 -19.67 -0.81 2.95
C ARG A 574 -18.40 -0.34 2.25
N GLY A 575 -17.43 -1.23 2.05
CA GLY A 575 -16.16 -0.85 1.44
C GLY A 575 -15.33 0.03 2.37
N GLY A 576 -14.79 -0.56 3.45
CA GLY A 576 -13.95 0.19 4.39
C GLY A 576 -12.76 0.85 3.70
N GLY A 577 -12.05 0.08 2.87
CA GLY A 577 -11.09 0.60 1.89
C GLY A 577 -11.80 1.24 0.70
N ILE A 578 -12.34 0.40 -0.20
CA ILE A 578 -12.91 0.80 -1.49
C ILE A 578 -14.42 0.52 -1.53
N GLY A 579 -15.22 1.52 -1.89
CA GLY A 579 -16.60 1.32 -2.35
C GLY A 579 -16.71 1.65 -3.84
N SER A 580 -17.55 0.93 -4.60
CA SER A 580 -17.70 1.23 -6.04
C SER A 580 -19.07 0.91 -6.60
N ASN A 581 -19.63 1.88 -7.32
CA ASN A 581 -20.72 1.72 -8.29
C ASN A 581 -20.23 1.75 -9.75
N GLY A 582 -18.93 1.99 -9.97
CA GLY A 582 -18.28 1.98 -11.29
C GLY A 582 -17.20 0.90 -11.36
N THR A 583 -16.22 1.08 -12.24
CA THR A 583 -15.15 0.10 -12.44
C THR A 583 -13.93 0.44 -11.58
N VAL A 584 -13.36 -0.56 -10.89
CA VAL A 584 -12.04 -0.45 -10.26
C VAL A 584 -11.11 -1.48 -10.88
N ILE A 585 -10.06 -0.99 -11.54
CA ILE A 585 -9.03 -1.78 -12.19
C ILE A 585 -7.75 -1.68 -11.36
N THR A 586 -7.12 -2.80 -11.04
CA THR A 586 -5.85 -2.79 -10.31
C THR A 586 -4.75 -3.54 -11.01
N GLY A 587 -3.61 -2.88 -11.23
CA GLY A 587 -2.49 -3.44 -11.96
C GLY A 587 -2.76 -3.54 -13.45
N GLU A 588 -2.14 -4.54 -14.09
CA GLU A 588 -2.11 -4.72 -15.54
C GLU A 588 -2.28 -6.21 -15.91
N GLU A 589 -2.73 -6.50 -17.13
CA GLU A 589 -2.63 -7.85 -17.70
C GLU A 589 -1.16 -8.33 -17.82
N GLY A 590 -0.96 -9.63 -17.62
CA GLY A 590 0.34 -10.29 -17.80
C GLY A 590 0.60 -11.33 -16.71
N THR A 591 0.32 -12.58 -17.04
CA THR A 591 0.52 -13.73 -16.15
C THR A 591 1.41 -14.79 -16.79
N GLN A 592 1.95 -15.66 -15.94
CA GLN A 592 2.71 -16.84 -16.31
C GLN A 592 2.26 -18.04 -15.46
N ASP A 593 2.32 -19.22 -16.06
CA ASP A 593 2.08 -20.49 -15.37
C ASP A 593 3.41 -21.22 -15.24
N VAL A 594 3.70 -21.82 -14.07
CA VAL A 594 4.94 -22.58 -13.83
C VAL A 594 4.65 -23.97 -13.28
N THR A 595 5.34 -24.96 -13.85
CA THR A 595 5.21 -26.37 -13.49
C THR A 595 6.41 -26.81 -12.66
N VAL A 596 6.16 -27.50 -11.56
CA VAL A 596 7.19 -28.24 -10.81
C VAL A 596 6.99 -29.75 -10.97
N LYS A 597 8.08 -30.46 -11.23
CA LYS A 597 8.14 -31.92 -11.34
C LYS A 597 9.13 -32.46 -10.31
N LYS A 598 8.79 -33.54 -9.61
CA LYS A 598 9.69 -34.22 -8.69
C LYS A 598 10.15 -35.56 -9.28
N VAL A 599 11.47 -35.76 -9.29
CA VAL A 599 12.13 -37.00 -9.72
C VAL A 599 12.88 -37.61 -8.53
N TRP A 600 12.79 -38.93 -8.43
CA TRP A 600 13.50 -39.74 -7.42
C TRP A 600 14.50 -40.63 -8.15
N ASP A 601 15.80 -40.34 -8.01
CA ASP A 601 16.89 -41.11 -8.61
C ASP A 601 17.39 -42.18 -7.63
N THR A 602 16.91 -43.41 -7.82
CA THR A 602 17.31 -44.59 -7.03
C THR A 602 18.56 -45.29 -7.57
N SER A 603 19.29 -44.73 -8.54
CA SER A 603 20.45 -45.39 -9.17
C SER A 603 21.59 -45.78 -8.21
N ALA A 604 21.72 -45.07 -7.09
CA ALA A 604 22.71 -45.38 -6.04
C ALA A 604 22.18 -46.32 -4.95
N ASN A 605 20.86 -46.52 -4.86
CA ASN A 605 20.21 -47.39 -3.89
C ASN A 605 18.82 -47.82 -4.44
N PRO A 606 18.74 -48.96 -5.16
CA PRO A 606 17.49 -49.42 -5.77
C PRO A 606 16.37 -49.75 -4.76
N ASP A 607 16.73 -50.06 -3.52
CA ASP A 607 15.80 -50.43 -2.44
C ASP A 607 15.31 -49.20 -1.63
N ALA A 608 15.71 -47.99 -2.01
CA ALA A 608 15.33 -46.77 -1.31
C ALA A 608 13.81 -46.50 -1.39
N VAL A 609 13.17 -46.36 -0.22
CA VAL A 609 11.74 -46.04 -0.13
C VAL A 609 11.51 -44.56 -0.48
N ILE A 610 10.75 -44.35 -1.55
CA ILE A 610 10.24 -43.03 -1.93
C ILE A 610 9.15 -42.63 -0.92
N PRO A 611 9.21 -41.43 -0.30
CA PRO A 611 8.17 -40.96 0.60
C PRO A 611 6.80 -40.92 -0.09
N GLU A 612 5.71 -41.14 0.67
CA GLU A 612 4.34 -41.04 0.12
C GLU A 612 4.06 -39.66 -0.49
N LYS A 613 4.70 -38.62 0.07
CA LYS A 613 4.49 -37.22 -0.30
C LYS A 613 5.68 -36.32 0.01
N LEU A 614 5.72 -35.16 -0.66
CA LEU A 614 6.69 -34.09 -0.44
C LEU A 614 6.04 -32.71 -0.61
N THR A 615 6.23 -31.82 0.36
CA THR A 615 5.82 -30.41 0.22
C THR A 615 6.88 -29.62 -0.54
N VAL A 616 6.47 -28.98 -1.63
CA VAL A 616 7.31 -28.07 -2.43
C VAL A 616 6.73 -26.67 -2.38
N TYR A 617 7.55 -25.70 -1.99
CA TYR A 617 7.20 -24.29 -1.87
C TYR A 617 7.53 -23.54 -3.16
N LEU A 618 6.58 -22.75 -3.65
CA LEU A 618 6.79 -21.75 -4.68
C LEU A 618 7.37 -20.48 -4.04
N VAL A 619 8.42 -19.94 -4.65
CA VAL A 619 9.15 -18.77 -4.17
C VAL A 619 9.16 -17.68 -5.24
N ALA A 620 8.58 -16.51 -4.92
CA ALA A 620 8.58 -15.33 -5.77
C ALA A 620 9.50 -14.25 -5.16
N ASP A 621 10.49 -13.78 -5.93
CA ASP A 621 11.49 -12.77 -5.53
C ASP A 621 12.14 -13.01 -4.14
N GLY A 622 12.29 -14.29 -3.77
CA GLY A 622 12.91 -14.73 -2.52
C GLY A 622 11.94 -15.04 -1.36
N TYR A 623 10.64 -14.79 -1.53
CA TYR A 623 9.60 -15.07 -0.51
C TYR A 623 8.81 -16.32 -0.86
N ARG A 624 8.53 -17.19 0.12
CA ARG A 624 7.60 -18.33 -0.08
C ARG A 624 6.18 -17.79 -0.19
N VAL A 625 5.60 -17.92 -1.38
CA VAL A 625 4.27 -17.39 -1.68
C VAL A 625 3.18 -18.45 -1.71
N ASP A 626 3.54 -19.70 -1.99
CA ASP A 626 2.62 -20.83 -2.06
C ASP A 626 3.34 -22.17 -1.80
N SER A 627 2.62 -23.28 -1.74
CA SER A 627 3.18 -24.64 -1.77
C SER A 627 2.18 -25.68 -2.25
N VAL A 628 2.68 -26.74 -2.87
CA VAL A 628 1.93 -27.94 -3.22
C VAL A 628 2.47 -29.18 -2.48
N GLU A 629 1.60 -30.15 -2.24
CA GLU A 629 1.96 -31.50 -1.82
C GLU A 629 2.05 -32.43 -3.05
N LEU A 630 3.27 -32.80 -3.45
CA LEU A 630 3.51 -33.75 -4.54
C LEU A 630 3.49 -35.19 -4.02
N SER A 631 2.97 -36.12 -4.82
CA SER A 631 2.84 -37.54 -4.49
C SER A 631 2.73 -38.39 -5.76
N ALA A 632 2.74 -39.72 -5.63
CA ALA A 632 2.45 -40.60 -6.76
C ALA A 632 1.06 -40.34 -7.39
N ALA A 633 0.08 -39.86 -6.62
CA ALA A 633 -1.29 -39.63 -7.09
C ALA A 633 -1.41 -38.44 -8.07
N ASN A 634 -0.55 -37.43 -7.97
CA ASN A 634 -0.44 -36.33 -8.93
C ASN A 634 0.75 -36.49 -9.90
N ASN A 635 1.24 -37.73 -10.08
CA ASN A 635 2.41 -38.05 -10.91
C ASN A 635 3.66 -37.25 -10.53
N TRP A 636 3.77 -36.82 -9.26
CA TRP A 636 4.84 -35.96 -8.76
C TRP A 636 4.96 -34.61 -9.51
N GLU A 637 3.84 -34.10 -10.04
CA GLU A 637 3.79 -32.89 -10.87
C GLU A 637 2.66 -31.94 -10.46
N HIS A 638 2.90 -30.63 -10.56
CA HIS A 638 1.88 -29.61 -10.36
C HIS A 638 2.22 -28.33 -11.15
N THR A 639 1.18 -27.62 -11.60
CA THR A 639 1.30 -26.31 -12.26
C THR A 639 0.58 -25.26 -11.45
N PHE A 640 1.32 -24.23 -11.03
CA PHE A 640 0.75 -23.00 -10.46
C PHE A 640 0.42 -22.05 -11.62
N THR A 641 -0.81 -21.53 -11.65
CA THR A 641 -1.35 -20.76 -12.78
C THR A 641 -1.66 -19.31 -12.42
N GLY A 642 -1.51 -18.37 -13.35
CA GLY A 642 -1.94 -16.98 -13.14
C GLY A 642 -1.01 -16.11 -12.28
N LEU A 643 0.23 -16.58 -12.02
CA LEU A 643 1.26 -15.79 -11.33
C LEU A 643 1.63 -14.56 -12.16
N PRO A 644 2.02 -13.44 -11.54
CA PRO A 644 2.42 -12.25 -12.30
C PRO A 644 3.70 -12.50 -13.11
N ASP A 645 3.79 -11.95 -14.33
CA ASP A 645 4.96 -12.09 -15.21
C ASP A 645 6.19 -11.27 -14.77
N ASN A 646 6.05 -10.43 -13.73
CA ASN A 646 7.05 -9.45 -13.29
C ASN A 646 7.78 -9.83 -11.98
N VAL A 647 7.78 -11.11 -11.63
CA VAL A 647 8.50 -11.68 -10.48
C VAL A 647 9.41 -12.83 -10.90
N THR A 648 10.50 -13.03 -10.16
CA THR A 648 11.43 -14.15 -10.34
C THR A 648 10.91 -15.37 -9.58
N LEU A 649 10.58 -16.45 -10.28
CA LEU A 649 10.03 -17.67 -9.69
C LEU A 649 11.10 -18.74 -9.50
N THR A 650 11.10 -19.39 -8.33
CA THR A 650 11.94 -20.54 -7.98
C THR A 650 11.17 -21.51 -7.09
N PHE A 651 11.72 -22.71 -6.85
CA PHE A 651 11.12 -23.72 -5.97
C PHE A 651 12.07 -24.10 -4.84
N GLN A 652 11.50 -24.41 -3.67
CA GLN A 652 12.21 -24.97 -2.51
C GLN A 652 11.49 -26.22 -2.02
N GLU A 653 12.24 -27.20 -1.54
CA GLU A 653 11.71 -28.39 -0.88
C GLU A 653 12.51 -28.68 0.39
N SER A 654 11.95 -29.50 1.28
CA SER A 654 12.72 -30.09 2.39
C SER A 654 13.16 -31.49 1.99
N THR A 655 14.47 -31.73 1.90
CA THR A 655 15.00 -33.04 1.51
C THR A 655 14.69 -34.07 2.61
N PRO A 656 14.09 -35.24 2.27
CA PRO A 656 13.88 -36.31 3.24
C PRO A 656 15.20 -36.98 3.66
N ASN A 657 15.21 -37.64 4.82
CA ASN A 657 16.36 -38.45 5.27
C ASN A 657 16.65 -39.59 4.28
N GLY A 658 17.94 -39.88 4.03
CA GLY A 658 18.38 -40.90 3.07
C GLY A 658 18.34 -40.45 1.60
N TRP A 659 18.12 -39.16 1.37
CA TRP A 659 18.13 -38.54 0.05
C TRP A 659 18.97 -37.28 0.03
N THR A 660 19.65 -37.03 -1.09
CA THR A 660 20.39 -35.80 -1.38
C THR A 660 19.73 -35.05 -2.54
N ALA A 661 19.27 -33.82 -2.29
CA ALA A 661 18.73 -32.95 -3.31
C ALA A 661 19.80 -32.48 -4.31
N GLN A 662 19.48 -32.58 -5.59
CA GLN A 662 20.32 -32.14 -6.69
C GLN A 662 20.00 -30.69 -7.07
N THR A 663 20.84 -30.06 -7.91
CA THR A 663 20.55 -28.73 -8.46
C THR A 663 19.29 -28.79 -9.34
N PRO A 664 18.29 -27.91 -9.14
CA PRO A 664 17.09 -27.87 -9.98
C PRO A 664 17.40 -27.66 -11.46
N GLU A 665 16.74 -28.42 -12.33
CA GLU A 665 16.83 -28.26 -13.78
C GLU A 665 15.63 -27.45 -14.29
N VAL A 666 15.88 -26.34 -14.99
CA VAL A 666 14.83 -25.45 -15.52
C VAL A 666 14.80 -25.54 -17.03
N ASN A 667 13.65 -25.88 -17.60
CA ASN A 667 13.42 -25.95 -19.05
C ASN A 667 12.11 -25.23 -19.42
N GLY A 668 12.22 -23.99 -19.90
CA GLY A 668 11.08 -23.10 -20.04
C GLY A 668 10.41 -22.87 -18.68
N ASN A 669 9.09 -23.04 -18.62
CA ASN A 669 8.30 -22.87 -17.40
C ASN A 669 8.28 -24.12 -16.51
N VAL A 670 9.01 -25.18 -16.86
CA VAL A 670 9.08 -26.43 -16.08
C VAL A 670 10.37 -26.46 -15.26
N THR A 671 10.25 -26.64 -13.95
CA THR A 671 11.38 -26.94 -13.06
C THR A 671 11.31 -28.39 -12.57
N THR A 672 12.39 -29.14 -12.77
CA THR A 672 12.55 -30.50 -12.25
C THR A 672 13.42 -30.48 -11.00
N LEU A 673 12.88 -30.99 -9.89
CA LEU A 673 13.58 -31.19 -8.63
C LEU A 673 13.96 -32.67 -8.51
N THR A 674 15.25 -32.99 -8.46
CA THR A 674 15.71 -34.38 -8.35
C THR A 674 16.26 -34.66 -6.96
N ASN A 675 15.72 -35.67 -6.27
CA ASN A 675 16.35 -36.26 -5.08
C ASN A 675 17.03 -37.55 -5.49
N LYS A 676 18.33 -37.66 -5.22
CA LYS A 676 19.10 -38.88 -5.41
C LYS A 676 19.16 -39.65 -4.10
N ALA A 677 18.89 -40.95 -4.13
CA ALA A 677 19.00 -41.78 -2.94
C ALA A 677 20.44 -41.84 -2.47
N ASP A 678 20.66 -41.73 -1.16
CA ASP A 678 21.99 -41.89 -0.57
C ASP A 678 22.43 -43.35 -0.72
N ALA A 679 23.72 -43.56 -0.99
CA ALA A 679 24.27 -44.90 -1.13
C ALA A 679 24.14 -45.68 0.19
N PRO A 680 23.76 -46.98 0.16
CA PRO A 680 23.57 -47.74 1.38
C PRO A 680 24.88 -47.84 2.17
N VAL A 681 24.82 -47.56 3.48
CA VAL A 681 25.94 -47.82 4.38
C VAL A 681 26.05 -49.32 4.55
N THR A 682 27.12 -49.91 3.99
CA THR A 682 27.34 -51.35 4.00
C THR A 682 28.50 -51.74 4.91
N ARG A 683 28.51 -53.00 5.35
CA ARG A 683 29.58 -53.57 6.18
C ARG A 683 29.82 -55.04 5.83
N ASP A 684 31.02 -55.51 6.10
CA ASP A 684 31.35 -56.93 6.04
C ASP A 684 31.05 -57.61 7.40
N VAL A 685 30.50 -58.82 7.34
CA VAL A 685 30.18 -59.68 8.49
C VAL A 685 31.05 -60.93 8.45
N PRO A 686 32.23 -60.91 9.09
CA PRO A 686 33.12 -62.06 9.09
C PRO A 686 32.57 -63.20 9.94
N VAL A 687 32.77 -64.43 9.47
CA VAL A 687 32.38 -65.67 10.14
C VAL A 687 33.59 -66.59 10.25
N THR A 688 33.84 -67.10 11.45
CA THR A 688 34.87 -68.10 11.74
C THR A 688 34.23 -69.39 12.24
N LYS A 689 34.68 -70.54 11.73
CA LYS A 689 34.25 -71.86 12.18
C LYS A 689 35.32 -72.51 13.06
N VAL A 690 34.89 -73.01 14.22
CA VAL A 690 35.71 -73.75 15.18
C VAL A 690 35.14 -75.16 15.34
N TRP A 691 36.04 -76.14 15.48
CA TRP A 691 35.71 -77.56 15.63
C TRP A 691 36.31 -78.13 16.91
N ASN A 692 35.45 -78.61 17.80
CA ASN A 692 35.78 -79.40 18.98
C ASN A 692 35.42 -80.88 18.69
N GLY A 693 36.19 -81.50 17.79
CA GLY A 693 35.93 -82.84 17.29
C GLY A 693 36.52 -83.06 15.89
N THR A 694 36.03 -84.10 15.20
CA THR A 694 36.45 -84.44 13.84
C THR A 694 35.91 -83.45 12.80
N LYS A 695 36.77 -82.57 12.27
CA LYS A 695 36.41 -81.64 11.18
C LYS A 695 35.72 -82.39 10.02
N LYS A 696 34.59 -81.86 9.54
CA LYS A 696 33.97 -82.27 8.25
C LYS A 696 34.65 -81.56 7.08
N ASP A 697 34.32 -81.95 5.85
CA ASP A 697 34.93 -81.36 4.64
C ASP A 697 34.51 -79.89 4.43
N SER A 698 33.25 -79.55 4.73
CA SER A 698 32.71 -78.19 4.71
C SER A 698 31.47 -78.04 5.60
N VAL A 699 31.05 -76.79 5.83
CA VAL A 699 29.75 -76.41 6.42
C VAL A 699 29.11 -75.27 5.62
N THR A 700 27.77 -75.22 5.60
CA THR A 700 27.02 -74.09 5.03
C THR A 700 26.50 -73.21 6.17
N VAL A 701 26.81 -71.92 6.10
CA VAL A 701 26.33 -70.90 7.03
C VAL A 701 25.34 -69.99 6.29
N HIS A 702 24.20 -69.69 6.89
CA HIS A 702 23.19 -68.78 6.36
C HIS A 702 23.24 -67.44 7.11
N LEU A 703 23.02 -66.34 6.40
CA LEU A 703 22.86 -65.01 7.00
C LEU A 703 21.37 -64.70 7.21
N LEU A 704 20.99 -64.36 8.43
CA LEU A 704 19.64 -63.92 8.78
C LEU A 704 19.65 -62.41 9.05
N ALA A 705 18.70 -61.68 8.46
CA ALA A 705 18.40 -60.29 8.77
C ALA A 705 17.10 -60.23 9.59
N ASP A 706 17.14 -59.64 10.78
CA ASP A 706 15.98 -59.49 11.68
C ASP A 706 15.25 -60.82 11.97
N GLY A 707 16.02 -61.91 12.01
CA GLY A 707 15.53 -63.28 12.25
C GLY A 707 14.97 -64.01 11.01
N VAL A 708 15.04 -63.40 9.81
CA VAL A 708 14.62 -64.00 8.54
C VAL A 708 15.84 -64.35 7.70
N ASP A 709 15.89 -65.57 7.15
CA ASP A 709 16.98 -65.98 6.24
C ASP A 709 17.00 -65.11 4.97
N THR A 710 18.14 -64.50 4.69
CA THR A 710 18.37 -63.66 3.50
C THR A 710 18.58 -64.46 2.22
N GLY A 711 18.75 -65.79 2.33
CA GLY A 711 19.17 -66.67 1.24
C GLY A 711 20.66 -66.56 0.89
N GLN A 712 21.41 -65.65 1.53
CA GLN A 712 22.87 -65.59 1.39
C GLN A 712 23.50 -66.71 2.20
N THR A 713 24.35 -67.50 1.53
CA THR A 713 25.07 -68.61 2.14
C THR A 713 26.59 -68.44 2.01
N LEU A 714 27.31 -68.92 3.02
CA LEU A 714 28.76 -68.91 3.10
C LEU A 714 29.25 -70.32 3.42
N VAL A 715 30.04 -70.90 2.52
CA VAL A 715 30.63 -72.24 2.72
C VAL A 715 32.00 -72.11 3.37
N LEU A 716 32.17 -72.71 4.55
CA LEU A 716 33.45 -72.74 5.27
C LEU A 716 34.07 -74.14 5.21
N SER A 717 35.39 -74.22 5.04
CA SER A 717 36.14 -75.47 4.84
C SER A 717 37.62 -75.29 5.20
N GLU A 718 38.42 -76.37 5.20
CA GLU A 718 39.88 -76.25 5.38
C GLU A 718 40.53 -75.36 4.30
N ALA A 719 39.98 -75.35 3.08
CA ALA A 719 40.53 -74.59 1.94
C ALA A 719 40.43 -73.07 2.10
N ASN A 720 39.49 -72.55 2.91
CA ASN A 720 39.42 -71.13 3.29
C ASN A 720 39.80 -70.90 4.77
N ASN A 721 40.60 -71.81 5.35
CA ASN A 721 41.02 -71.80 6.75
C ASN A 721 39.86 -71.67 7.75
N TRP A 722 38.67 -72.18 7.39
CA TRP A 722 37.44 -72.06 8.18
C TRP A 722 36.99 -70.61 8.44
N THR A 723 37.34 -69.70 7.53
CA THR A 723 36.99 -68.27 7.60
C THR A 723 36.34 -67.78 6.31
N GLY A 724 35.45 -66.81 6.45
CA GLY A 724 34.83 -66.11 5.33
C GLY A 724 34.08 -64.87 5.81
N SER A 725 33.38 -64.19 4.91
CA SER A 725 32.54 -63.04 5.26
C SER A 725 31.36 -62.96 4.33
N PHE A 726 30.21 -62.55 4.86
CA PHE A 726 29.20 -61.90 4.03
C PHE A 726 29.72 -60.47 3.76
N VAL A 727 29.78 -60.07 2.50
CA VAL A 727 30.45 -58.83 2.07
C VAL A 727 29.40 -57.79 1.69
N GLY A 728 29.58 -56.56 2.15
CA GLY A 728 28.75 -55.43 1.75
C GLY A 728 27.27 -55.52 2.15
N VAL A 729 26.95 -56.10 3.31
CA VAL A 729 25.56 -56.17 3.79
C VAL A 729 25.10 -54.79 4.31
N ASN A 730 23.84 -54.42 4.05
CA ASN A 730 23.29 -53.11 4.41
C ASN A 730 23.18 -52.95 5.93
N LEU A 731 23.78 -51.93 6.53
CA LEU A 731 23.71 -51.70 7.98
C LEU A 731 22.31 -51.26 8.46
N TYR A 732 21.52 -50.67 7.54
CA TYR A 732 20.18 -50.15 7.80
C TYR A 732 19.17 -50.74 6.83
N ALA A 733 17.94 -50.96 7.31
CA ALA A 733 16.79 -51.29 6.51
C ALA A 733 16.25 -50.05 5.79
N ALA A 734 15.32 -50.25 4.84
CA ALA A 734 14.81 -49.18 3.99
C ALA A 734 13.92 -48.13 4.73
N ASP A 735 13.48 -48.45 5.95
CA ASP A 735 12.83 -47.54 6.91
C ASP A 735 13.84 -46.88 7.90
N ASN A 736 15.13 -47.08 7.66
CA ASN A 736 16.26 -46.53 8.41
C ASN A 736 16.45 -47.06 9.85
N HIS A 737 15.88 -48.22 10.21
CA HIS A 737 16.29 -48.95 11.43
C HIS A 737 17.57 -49.78 11.19
N VAL A 738 18.33 -50.09 12.25
CA VAL A 738 19.55 -50.91 12.15
C VAL A 738 19.18 -52.38 12.03
N ILE A 739 19.64 -53.07 10.99
CA ILE A 739 19.33 -54.50 10.76
C ILE A 739 20.06 -55.37 11.80
N ALA A 740 19.31 -56.23 12.49
CA ALA A 740 19.84 -57.22 13.41
C ALA A 740 20.30 -58.47 12.66
N TYR A 741 21.52 -58.43 12.11
CA TYR A 741 22.12 -59.62 11.50
C TYR A 741 22.50 -60.68 12.52
N THR A 742 22.21 -61.93 12.18
CA THR A 742 22.66 -63.15 12.87
C THR A 742 23.04 -64.20 11.83
N VAL A 743 23.67 -65.31 12.24
CA VAL A 743 23.96 -66.44 11.35
C VAL A 743 23.38 -67.73 11.90
N SER A 744 23.07 -68.67 11.01
CA SER A 744 22.74 -70.06 11.35
C SER A 744 23.60 -71.04 10.54
N GLU A 745 23.67 -72.30 10.97
CA GLU A 745 24.42 -73.35 10.28
C GLU A 745 23.50 -74.54 9.98
N ASP A 746 23.71 -75.18 8.83
CA ASP A 746 23.07 -76.46 8.50
C ASP A 746 23.35 -77.52 9.58
N ALA A 747 22.31 -78.21 10.04
CA ALA A 747 22.44 -79.19 11.13
C ALA A 747 23.35 -80.37 10.74
N ILE A 748 24.48 -80.52 11.44
CA ILE A 748 25.46 -81.59 11.20
C ILE A 748 25.18 -82.77 12.11
N GLU A 749 24.92 -83.94 11.52
CA GLU A 749 24.68 -85.17 12.26
C GLU A 749 25.88 -85.53 13.16
N GLY A 750 25.61 -85.78 14.44
CA GLY A 750 26.63 -86.08 15.45
C GLY A 750 27.33 -84.86 16.06
N TYR A 751 26.82 -83.65 15.86
CA TYR A 751 27.37 -82.41 16.44
C TYR A 751 26.30 -81.54 17.11
N THR A 752 26.73 -80.78 18.11
CA THR A 752 25.99 -79.62 18.66
C THR A 752 26.70 -78.34 18.26
N SER A 753 25.95 -77.38 17.68
CA SER A 753 26.47 -76.08 17.21
C SER A 753 26.13 -74.96 18.20
N GLU A 754 27.11 -74.12 18.52
CA GLU A 754 26.97 -72.90 19.33
C GLU A 754 27.46 -71.70 18.52
N ILE A 755 26.67 -70.62 18.49
CA ILE A 755 26.96 -69.40 17.72
C ILE A 755 27.15 -68.24 18.69
N THR A 756 28.30 -67.58 18.59
CA THR A 756 28.70 -66.46 19.46
C THR A 756 29.23 -65.30 18.64
N GLY A 757 29.32 -64.11 19.25
CA GLY A 757 29.74 -62.88 18.58
C GLY A 757 28.56 -62.04 18.07
N ASP A 758 28.87 -61.04 17.24
CA ASP A 758 27.92 -60.05 16.75
C ASP A 758 28.35 -59.50 15.38
N MET A 759 27.50 -58.70 14.73
CA MET A 759 27.80 -58.08 13.45
C MET A 759 29.07 -57.19 13.49
N ALA A 760 29.37 -56.54 14.62
CA ALA A 760 30.44 -55.57 14.75
C ALA A 760 31.83 -56.22 14.90
N ASN A 761 31.89 -57.40 15.52
CA ASN A 761 33.12 -58.14 15.83
C ASN A 761 33.27 -59.43 15.00
N GLY A 762 32.21 -59.90 14.35
CA GLY A 762 32.13 -61.16 13.62
C GLY A 762 31.47 -62.28 14.43
N PHE A 763 31.02 -63.32 13.73
CA PHE A 763 30.42 -64.51 14.34
C PHE A 763 31.41 -65.66 14.42
N THR A 764 31.41 -66.37 15.55
CA THR A 764 32.14 -67.64 15.73
C THR A 764 31.16 -68.77 15.96
N ILE A 765 31.18 -69.75 15.06
CA ILE A 765 30.34 -70.96 15.13
C ILE A 765 31.23 -72.11 15.64
N THR A 766 30.89 -72.71 16.77
CA THR A 766 31.65 -73.81 17.37
C THR A 766 30.84 -75.11 17.31
N ASN A 767 31.35 -76.11 16.58
CA ASN A 767 30.76 -77.46 16.58
C ASN A 767 31.51 -78.38 17.52
N THR A 768 30.78 -78.95 18.48
CA THR A 768 31.29 -79.96 19.41
C THR A 768 30.70 -81.33 19.07
N GLU A 769 31.54 -82.34 18.93
CA GLU A 769 31.14 -83.72 18.56
C GLU A 769 30.35 -84.35 19.72
N THR A 770 29.11 -84.77 19.45
CA THR A 770 28.19 -85.25 20.49
C THR A 770 28.57 -86.66 20.93
N PRO A 771 28.83 -86.93 22.23
CA PRO A 771 29.24 -88.25 22.68
C PRO A 771 28.16 -89.34 22.43
N VAL A 772 28.50 -90.35 21.65
CA VAL A 772 27.63 -91.52 21.43
C VAL A 772 27.45 -92.33 22.72
N THR A 773 26.29 -92.19 23.36
CA THR A 773 25.91 -92.99 24.52
C THR A 773 25.18 -94.25 24.05
N PRO A 774 25.65 -95.47 24.38
CA PRO A 774 25.04 -96.71 23.89
C PRO A 774 23.69 -97.01 24.56
N THR A 775 22.70 -97.35 23.74
CA THR A 775 21.32 -97.67 24.11
C THR A 775 21.19 -98.99 24.88
N PRO A 776 20.54 -99.04 26.06
CA PRO A 776 20.07 -100.30 26.65
C PRO A 776 18.71 -100.72 26.06
N THR A 777 18.54 -102.02 25.82
CA THR A 777 17.32 -102.65 25.24
C THR A 777 16.41 -103.24 26.34
N PRO A 778 15.24 -103.85 26.06
CA PRO A 778 13.94 -103.28 26.45
C PRO A 778 13.19 -104.05 27.56
N GLU A 779 12.15 -103.44 28.13
CA GLU A 779 11.06 -104.19 28.79
C GLU A 779 9.65 -103.66 28.44
N LYS A 780 8.61 -104.49 28.64
CA LYS A 780 7.29 -104.42 27.99
C LYS A 780 6.14 -104.35 29.05
N PRO A 781 4.83 -104.32 28.71
CA PRO A 781 4.03 -103.08 28.76
C PRO A 781 2.82 -103.09 29.75
N GLY A 782 2.30 -101.91 30.13
CA GLY A 782 1.19 -101.78 31.11
C GLY A 782 0.19 -100.61 30.94
N LYS A 783 -0.80 -100.78 30.03
CA LYS A 783 -2.19 -100.22 30.03
C LYS A 783 -2.52 -98.73 30.39
N LYS A 784 -2.90 -98.00 29.32
CA LYS A 784 -4.11 -97.14 29.12
C LYS A 784 -4.58 -96.09 30.17
N ARG A 785 -4.30 -94.81 29.83
CA ARG A 785 -5.14 -93.57 29.89
C ARG A 785 -6.37 -93.47 30.83
N LYS A 786 -6.43 -92.37 31.61
CA LYS A 786 -7.63 -91.51 31.74
C LYS A 786 -7.29 -89.99 31.82
N HIS A 787 -7.81 -89.27 30.83
CA HIS A 787 -8.32 -87.89 30.77
C HIS A 787 -8.34 -86.99 32.04
N ARG A 788 -7.70 -85.80 31.99
CA ARG A 788 -8.33 -84.45 32.15
C ARG A 788 -7.33 -83.27 32.18
N THR A 789 -7.65 -82.18 31.49
CA THR A 789 -7.39 -80.77 31.88
C THR A 789 -8.45 -80.33 32.92
N PRO A 790 -8.35 -79.20 33.66
CA PRO A 790 -7.58 -77.97 33.35
C PRO A 790 -6.85 -77.23 34.52
N ASP A 791 -5.98 -76.28 34.13
CA ASP A 791 -5.81 -74.88 34.59
C ASP A 791 -5.74 -74.45 36.10
N THR A 792 -5.20 -73.24 36.28
CA THR A 792 -5.09 -72.36 37.47
C THR A 792 -3.95 -72.60 38.47
N GLY A 793 -3.40 -71.48 38.99
CA GLY A 793 -3.03 -71.42 40.40
C GLY A 793 -1.58 -71.10 40.80
N ASP A 794 -1.03 -69.99 40.30
CA ASP A 794 -0.43 -68.87 41.08
C ASP A 794 0.54 -69.09 42.29
N ALA A 795 1.30 -68.00 42.54
CA ALA A 795 1.86 -67.59 43.84
C ALA A 795 3.14 -68.26 44.44
N SER A 796 4.21 -67.44 44.46
CA SER A 796 4.95 -67.05 45.70
C SER A 796 5.99 -68.05 46.28
N VAL A 797 7.04 -67.67 47.06
CA VAL A 797 7.65 -66.37 47.42
C VAL A 797 9.03 -66.62 48.08
N VAL A 798 10.00 -65.73 47.85
CA VAL A 798 11.15 -65.31 48.72
C VAL A 798 11.99 -66.37 49.49
N ALA A 799 13.30 -66.40 49.22
CA ALA A 799 14.38 -65.98 50.14
C ALA A 799 15.74 -65.96 49.39
N MET A 800 16.58 -64.90 49.32
CA MET A 800 17.18 -63.92 50.25
C MET A 800 18.64 -64.22 50.59
N VAL A 801 19.40 -63.17 50.97
CA VAL A 801 20.84 -63.12 51.34
C VAL A 801 21.81 -63.18 50.13
N ALA A 802 22.49 -62.13 49.65
CA ALA A 802 22.91 -60.78 50.09
C ALA A 802 24.38 -60.61 50.56
N PHE A 803 24.87 -59.38 50.35
CA PHE A 803 26.19 -58.74 50.62
C PHE A 803 27.18 -58.74 49.43
N ALA A 804 27.35 -57.65 48.65
CA ALA A 804 27.84 -56.27 48.93
C ALA A 804 29.39 -56.19 48.99
N THR A 805 30.08 -55.34 48.23
CA THR A 805 30.39 -53.90 48.49
C THR A 805 31.45 -53.41 47.45
N VAL A 806 31.83 -52.15 47.19
CA VAL A 806 31.29 -50.75 47.35
C VAL A 806 32.15 -49.81 46.46
N GLY A 807 31.59 -48.70 45.94
CA GLY A 807 32.36 -47.52 45.49
C GLY A 807 32.12 -47.12 44.01
N ALA A 808 31.27 -46.13 43.67
CA ALA A 808 31.39 -44.66 43.84
C ALA A 808 32.01 -43.99 42.59
N GLY A 809 31.44 -42.93 42.00
CA GLY A 809 30.15 -42.25 42.24
C GLY A 809 30.03 -40.92 41.47
N PHE A 810 28.87 -40.24 41.58
CA PHE A 810 28.61 -38.81 41.24
C PHE A 810 28.73 -38.37 39.75
N VAL A 811 27.96 -37.45 39.14
CA VAL A 811 26.71 -36.63 39.33
C VAL A 811 26.20 -36.37 37.89
N GLY A 812 24.91 -36.22 37.53
CA GLY A 812 23.65 -36.25 38.26
C GLY A 812 22.63 -35.25 37.63
N VAL A 813 21.34 -35.39 37.98
CA VAL A 813 20.24 -34.39 37.82
C VAL A 813 19.81 -34.04 36.36
N GLY A 814 18.53 -34.00 36.00
CA GLY A 814 17.33 -34.22 36.81
C GLY A 814 16.02 -34.30 36.01
N ALA A 815 14.97 -34.71 36.71
CA ALA A 815 13.70 -35.19 36.18
C ALA A 815 12.88 -34.18 35.34
N TYR A 816 12.20 -34.75 34.34
CA TYR A 816 11.06 -34.20 33.63
C TYR A 816 9.79 -34.27 34.51
N ALA A 817 9.05 -33.16 34.62
CA ALA A 817 7.72 -33.16 35.24
C ALA A 817 6.75 -32.25 34.46
N ARG A 818 5.65 -32.83 33.98
CA ARG A 818 4.49 -32.13 33.40
C ARG A 818 3.69 -31.42 34.50
N THR A 819 3.16 -30.24 34.19
CA THR A 819 1.74 -29.91 34.46
C THR A 819 1.24 -28.83 33.49
N ARG A 820 -0.01 -28.99 33.02
CA ARG A 820 -0.80 -27.93 32.38
C ARG A 820 -1.27 -26.91 33.43
N LYS A 821 -1.52 -25.67 33.03
CA LYS A 821 -2.81 -25.02 33.33
C LYS A 821 -3.12 -23.86 32.37
N GLU A 822 -4.41 -23.58 32.22
CA GLU A 822 -4.96 -22.55 31.34
C GLU A 822 -4.74 -21.13 31.89
N GLN A 823 -4.54 -20.16 30.97
CA GLN A 823 -5.45 -19.02 30.80
C GLN A 823 -5.37 -18.51 29.36
#